data_AF-A0A9D3MAL6-F1
#
_entry.id   AF-A0A9D3MAL6-F1
#
_cell.length_a   1.000
_cell.length_b   1.000
_cell.length_c   1.000
_cell.angle_alpha   90.00
_cell.angle_beta   90.00
_cell.angle_gamma   90.00
#
_symmetry.space_group_name_H-M   'P 1'
#
loop_
_entity.id
_entity.type
_entity.pdbx_description
1 polymer ?
#
loop_
_entity_poly.entity_id
_entity_poly.type
_entity_poly.pdbx_seq_one_letter_code
_entity_poly.pdbx_strand_id
1 'polypeptide(L)'
;MFHAELCNAQIVYQVVVEEERPRRARRAAEILRCYPVPIHFQNATLLNSQYYFTAEFPAAGIQAPQPFSIGDNKTYSGYWNAPLLPHKSYSVYYQAVSTANGETKIDCVRVATKAAIIVTQLTTPYIRIAPAAGENQLTGAVTRKPDAVEPEKQTDHTVKIAGVIAGILLFVIIFLGVVLVMKKRRTYHSYTYYLKLAKKRKETLSSTRQEMTVMVNSMDKSYTEQGTNCDEAFSFMDTHNPNSRPVSSPTSFTMKANTLSTTVPNSYYPDPFVPTAILDESQTMASDTSSLVQSHTHSYKKREAVVDVPYQTGQLHPAIRVADLLQHITQMKCAEGYGFKEEYESFFEGQSAPWDSAKKDENRMKNRYGNIIAYDHSRVRLQALDGEQSSDYINANYIDGYHRPNHYIATQGPMQETVFDFWRMVWQENTATIVMVTNLVEVGRVKCCKYWPDDTEIYRDMKVTLIETQLLSEYVIRTFAVEKRGAHEIREIRQFHFTGWPDHGVPYHASGLLGFIRRVKAKNPANAGPMVIHCSAGAGRTGCFIVIDIMLDMAEREGVVDIYNCVRELRSRRVNMVQTEEQYVFIHDAILEACLCGDTTIPANQIRSVYYDMNRLDPQTNSTQIKEEFRTLNMVTPTLRVEDCSIALLPRNHEKNRCMDVLPPDRCLPFLITIDGESSNYINAALMDSYKQPSAFIVTQHPLPNTVKDFWRLVLDYHCTSIVMLNDVDPAQLCPQYWPENGVHRHGPIQVEFVSADLEEDIISRIFRIYNAARVRPFR
;
A
#
# COMPACT_ATOMS: atom_id res chain seq x y z
N MET A 1 0.57 41.39 45.91
CA MET A 1 0.13 42.16 44.73
C MET A 1 1.22 42.06 43.68
N PHE A 2 1.03 41.21 42.67
CA PHE A 2 1.76 41.21 41.41
C PHE A 2 0.76 40.70 40.37
N HIS A 3 0.45 41.50 39.35
CA HIS A 3 -0.45 41.06 38.29
C HIS A 3 0.28 40.09 37.37
N ALA A 4 -0.35 38.94 37.09
CA ALA A 4 -0.02 38.19 35.89
C ALA A 4 -0.63 38.95 34.70
N GLU A 5 0.22 39.57 33.88
CA GLU A 5 -0.22 40.12 32.60
C GLU A 5 -0.61 38.97 31.66
N LEU A 6 -1.91 38.79 31.48
CA LEU A 6 -2.45 37.93 30.42
C LEU A 6 -1.98 38.51 29.08
N CYS A 7 -1.08 37.79 28.40
CA CYS A 7 -0.65 38.12 27.05
C CYS A 7 -1.84 37.98 26.09
N ASN A 8 -2.54 39.09 25.83
CA ASN A 8 -3.61 39.20 24.86
C ASN A 8 -3.05 39.07 23.43
N ALA A 9 -2.75 37.84 23.02
CA ALA A 9 -2.40 37.52 21.64
C ALA A 9 -3.64 37.70 20.74
N GLN A 10 -3.57 38.62 19.78
CA GLN A 10 -4.59 38.74 18.74
C GLN A 10 -4.31 37.71 17.65
N ILE A 11 -5.28 36.85 17.37
CA ILE A 11 -5.21 35.84 16.31
C ILE A 11 -6.29 36.13 15.29
N VAL A 12 -5.92 36.22 14.01
CA VAL A 12 -6.84 36.32 12.88
C VAL A 12 -6.51 35.24 11.84
N TYR A 13 -7.55 34.67 11.23
CA TYR A 13 -7.44 33.72 10.13
C TYR A 13 -7.81 34.43 8.83
N GLN A 14 -6.96 34.32 7.82
CA GLN A 14 -7.08 35.05 6.56
C GLN A 14 -7.09 34.07 5.39
N VAL A 15 -7.90 34.36 4.37
CA VAL A 15 -7.94 33.61 3.12
C VAL A 15 -7.42 34.52 2.00
N VAL A 16 -6.38 34.05 1.31
CA VAL A 16 -5.63 34.81 0.29
C VAL A 16 -5.69 34.07 -1.04
N VAL A 17 -5.93 34.80 -2.13
CA VAL A 17 -5.99 34.26 -3.49
C VAL A 17 -4.88 34.89 -4.33
N GLU A 18 -4.05 34.05 -4.96
CA GLU A 18 -3.00 34.45 -5.90
C GLU A 18 -3.38 34.07 -7.34
N GLU A 19 -3.33 35.03 -8.27
CA GLU A 19 -3.57 34.82 -9.70
C GLU A 19 -2.28 34.34 -10.40
N GLU A 20 -2.33 33.13 -10.94
CA GLU A 20 -1.19 32.49 -11.60
C GLU A 20 -0.98 33.04 -13.01
N ARG A 21 -0.15 34.09 -13.11
CA ARG A 21 0.23 34.69 -14.40
C ARG A 21 1.29 33.83 -15.12
N PRO A 22 1.19 33.59 -16.44
CA PRO A 22 2.11 32.71 -17.18
C PRO A 22 3.52 33.31 -17.27
N ARG A 23 4.45 32.79 -16.44
CA ARG A 23 5.86 33.23 -16.43
C ARG A 23 6.70 32.47 -17.45
N ARG A 24 7.48 33.19 -18.27
CA ARG A 24 8.57 32.59 -19.08
C ARG A 24 9.63 31.98 -18.15
N ALA A 25 10.30 30.92 -18.63
CA ALA A 25 11.00 29.97 -17.78
C ALA A 25 12.16 30.56 -16.95
N ARG A 26 12.00 30.52 -15.62
CA ARG A 26 13.09 30.40 -14.63
C ARG A 26 12.63 29.45 -13.52
N ARG A 27 13.28 28.28 -13.39
CA ARG A 27 13.04 27.37 -12.27
C ARG A 27 13.81 27.84 -11.03
N ALA A 28 13.08 28.45 -10.10
CA ALA A 28 13.44 28.50 -8.68
C ALA A 28 12.49 27.57 -7.90
N ALA A 29 12.87 27.17 -6.70
CA ALA A 29 11.97 26.37 -5.85
C ALA A 29 10.77 27.22 -5.36
N GLU A 30 9.59 26.61 -5.27
CA GLU A 30 8.43 27.24 -4.59
C GLU A 30 8.69 27.24 -3.07
N ILE A 31 9.22 28.35 -2.56
CA ILE A 31 9.17 28.68 -1.13
C ILE A 31 7.71 28.99 -0.80
N LEU A 32 7.16 28.39 0.27
CA LEU A 32 5.88 28.80 0.86
C LEU A 32 5.98 30.28 1.27
N ARG A 33 5.34 31.15 0.50
CA ARG A 33 5.27 32.59 0.79
C ARG A 33 3.96 32.88 1.49
N CYS A 34 4.03 33.12 2.79
CA CYS A 34 2.93 33.78 3.50
C CYS A 34 2.87 35.25 3.09
N TYR A 35 1.70 35.88 3.22
CA TYR A 35 1.43 37.20 2.66
C TYR A 35 1.31 38.22 3.80
N PRO A 36 2.37 38.96 4.16
CA PRO A 36 2.37 39.83 5.34
C PRO A 36 1.72 41.21 5.13
N VAL A 37 1.47 41.60 3.87
CA VAL A 37 0.83 42.88 3.53
C VAL A 37 -0.60 42.58 3.07
N PRO A 38 -1.65 43.03 3.80
CA PRO A 38 -3.02 42.88 3.34
C PRO A 38 -3.29 43.74 2.11
N ILE A 39 -3.89 43.15 1.08
CA ILE A 39 -4.23 43.83 -0.19
C ILE A 39 -5.67 43.48 -0.56
N HIS A 40 -6.57 44.46 -0.51
CA HIS A 40 -7.94 44.30 -1.01
C HIS A 40 -7.94 44.10 -2.54
N PHE A 41 -8.86 43.29 -3.06
CA PHE A 41 -8.99 42.96 -4.49
C PHE A 41 -8.96 44.20 -5.41
N GLN A 42 -9.66 45.27 -5.04
CA GLN A 42 -9.72 46.53 -5.80
C GLN A 42 -8.34 47.19 -5.94
N ASN A 43 -7.50 47.09 -4.89
CA ASN A 43 -6.14 47.65 -4.88
C ASN A 43 -5.11 46.73 -5.53
N ALA A 44 -5.39 45.42 -5.65
CA ALA A 44 -4.45 44.47 -6.25
C ALA A 44 -4.10 44.84 -7.71
N THR A 45 -5.08 45.29 -8.49
CA THR A 45 -4.86 45.79 -9.87
C THR A 45 -4.01 47.07 -9.89
N LEU A 46 -4.31 48.03 -9.00
CA LEU A 46 -3.60 49.32 -8.90
C LEU A 46 -2.14 49.15 -8.44
N LEU A 47 -1.88 48.22 -7.52
CA LEU A 47 -0.56 47.91 -6.97
C LEU A 47 0.20 46.85 -7.80
N ASN A 48 -0.38 46.37 -8.91
CA ASN A 48 0.12 45.25 -9.72
C ASN A 48 0.45 43.98 -8.90
N SER A 49 -0.28 43.76 -7.81
CA SER A 49 -0.14 42.56 -6.98
C SER A 49 -0.55 41.31 -7.75
N GLN A 50 0.10 40.19 -7.44
CA GLN A 50 -0.34 38.87 -7.89
C GLN A 50 -1.34 38.23 -6.92
N TYR A 51 -1.48 38.75 -5.70
CA TYR A 51 -2.41 38.23 -4.69
C TYR A 51 -3.34 39.32 -4.11
N TYR A 52 -4.47 38.86 -3.57
CA TYR A 52 -5.40 39.68 -2.79
C TYR A 52 -5.99 38.88 -1.62
N PHE A 53 -6.38 39.59 -0.57
CA PHE A 53 -7.07 39.04 0.58
C PHE A 53 -8.57 38.99 0.26
N THR A 54 -9.17 37.83 0.53
CA THR A 54 -10.55 37.51 0.12
C THR A 54 -11.48 37.33 1.32
N ALA A 55 -10.93 37.05 2.51
CA ALA A 55 -11.62 37.12 3.80
C ALA A 55 -10.61 37.23 4.97
N GLU A 56 -11.06 37.79 6.09
CA GLU A 56 -10.38 37.74 7.39
C GLU A 56 -11.40 37.47 8.51
N PHE A 57 -11.00 36.68 9.51
CA PHE A 57 -11.84 36.27 10.62
C PHE A 57 -11.05 36.33 11.95
N PRO A 58 -11.43 37.20 12.91
CA PRO A 58 -10.86 37.16 14.25
C PRO A 58 -11.16 35.82 14.94
N ALA A 59 -10.14 35.17 15.52
CA ALA A 59 -10.29 33.85 16.11
C ALA A 59 -11.33 33.80 17.24
N ALA A 60 -11.46 34.88 18.01
CA ALA A 60 -12.47 35.04 19.06
C ALA A 60 -13.93 35.02 18.53
N GLY A 61 -14.13 35.27 17.23
CA GLY A 61 -15.44 35.19 16.56
C GLY A 61 -15.78 33.80 16.00
N ILE A 62 -14.84 32.85 15.98
CA ILE A 62 -15.06 31.49 15.46
C ILE A 62 -15.19 30.52 16.63
N GLN A 63 -16.39 30.41 17.19
CA GLN A 63 -16.69 29.46 18.28
C GLN A 63 -17.11 28.06 17.79
N ALA A 64 -17.38 27.92 16.48
CA ALA A 64 -17.70 26.65 15.82
C ALA A 64 -17.20 26.68 14.36
N PRO A 65 -17.00 25.51 13.70
CA PRO A 65 -16.61 25.47 12.29
C PRO A 65 -17.64 26.17 11.39
N GLN A 66 -17.19 27.09 10.54
CA GLN A 66 -18.05 27.78 9.56
C GLN A 66 -17.62 27.44 8.13
N PRO A 67 -18.56 27.06 7.23
CA PRO A 67 -18.25 26.80 5.83
C PRO A 67 -17.92 28.11 5.10
N PHE A 68 -16.81 28.14 4.36
CA PHE A 68 -16.38 29.28 3.56
C PHE A 68 -16.23 28.90 2.09
N SER A 69 -16.99 29.57 1.22
CA SER A 69 -16.94 29.38 -0.24
C SER A 69 -16.12 30.49 -0.89
N ILE A 70 -15.03 30.14 -1.57
CA ILE A 70 -14.16 31.14 -2.22
C ILE A 70 -14.84 31.67 -3.50
N GLY A 71 -14.87 33.00 -3.66
CA GLY A 71 -15.50 33.67 -4.80
C GLY A 71 -17.03 33.78 -4.71
N ASP A 72 -17.62 33.69 -3.51
CA ASP A 72 -19.07 33.77 -3.29
C ASP A 72 -19.67 35.20 -3.36
N ASN A 73 -18.84 36.18 -3.72
CA ASN A 73 -19.16 37.60 -3.90
C ASN A 73 -19.53 38.38 -2.61
N LYS A 74 -19.42 37.79 -1.41
CA LYS A 74 -19.66 38.51 -0.14
C LYS A 74 -18.40 39.24 0.37
N THR A 75 -18.55 40.01 1.45
CA THR A 75 -17.43 40.74 2.09
C THR A 75 -17.28 40.30 3.53
N TYR A 76 -16.04 39.97 3.93
CA TYR A 76 -15.67 39.40 5.21
C TYR A 76 -14.60 40.27 5.88
N SER A 77 -14.94 40.91 6.99
CA SER A 77 -14.06 41.85 7.72
C SER A 77 -13.38 42.91 6.83
N GLY A 78 -14.11 43.42 5.84
CA GLY A 78 -13.62 44.43 4.88
C GLY A 78 -12.94 43.88 3.61
N TYR A 79 -12.68 42.57 3.53
CA TYR A 79 -12.13 41.94 2.33
C TYR A 79 -13.26 41.36 1.46
N TRP A 80 -13.28 41.71 0.17
CA TRP A 80 -14.30 41.27 -0.77
C TRP A 80 -13.91 39.95 -1.45
N ASN A 81 -14.80 38.96 -1.35
CA ASN A 81 -14.63 37.61 -1.87
C ASN A 81 -14.96 37.52 -3.37
N ALA A 82 -14.19 38.25 -4.18
CA ALA A 82 -14.46 38.45 -5.60
C ALA A 82 -14.54 37.11 -6.39
N PRO A 83 -15.56 36.90 -7.24
CA PRO A 83 -15.74 35.68 -8.01
C PRO A 83 -14.54 35.30 -8.90
N LEU A 84 -14.13 34.04 -8.84
CA LEU A 84 -12.97 33.53 -9.59
C LEU A 84 -13.31 33.35 -11.08
N LEU A 85 -12.55 33.99 -11.97
CA LEU A 85 -12.82 33.96 -13.40
C LEU A 85 -12.53 32.57 -14.02
N PRO A 86 -13.44 32.00 -14.85
CA PRO A 86 -13.25 30.66 -15.42
C PRO A 86 -11.96 30.49 -16.21
N HIS A 87 -11.54 31.51 -16.96
CA HIS A 87 -10.36 31.50 -17.84
C HIS A 87 -9.02 31.79 -17.14
N LYS A 88 -9.00 31.99 -15.81
CA LYS A 88 -7.78 32.25 -15.04
C LYS A 88 -7.41 31.08 -14.11
N SER A 89 -6.12 30.90 -13.85
CA SER A 89 -5.63 30.01 -12.81
C SER A 89 -5.40 30.79 -11.51
N TYR A 90 -5.73 30.17 -10.37
CA TYR A 90 -5.57 30.75 -9.04
C TYR A 90 -5.06 29.70 -8.05
N SER A 91 -4.09 30.07 -7.22
CA SER A 91 -3.73 29.32 -6.01
C SER A 91 -4.36 30.01 -4.78
N VAL A 92 -4.96 29.22 -3.90
CA VAL A 92 -5.68 29.70 -2.70
C VAL A 92 -4.94 29.24 -1.46
N TYR A 93 -4.72 30.18 -0.55
CA TYR A 93 -3.98 29.99 0.69
C TYR A 93 -4.85 30.36 1.88
N TYR A 94 -4.73 29.57 2.94
CA TYR A 94 -5.23 29.89 4.27
C TYR A 94 -4.02 30.24 5.13
N GLN A 95 -4.07 31.36 5.84
CA GLN A 95 -2.99 31.77 6.74
C GLN A 95 -3.52 32.20 8.11
N ALA A 96 -2.83 31.79 9.17
CA ALA A 96 -3.10 32.19 10.54
C ALA A 96 -2.05 33.26 10.93
N VAL A 97 -2.53 34.44 11.32
CA VAL A 97 -1.70 35.53 11.83
C VAL A 97 -1.89 35.62 13.33
N SER A 98 -0.81 35.61 14.09
CA SER A 98 -0.80 35.81 15.53
C SER A 98 0.12 36.98 15.88
N THR A 99 -0.45 38.00 16.54
CA THR A 99 0.27 39.18 17.01
C THR A 99 0.24 39.24 18.53
N ALA A 100 1.41 39.26 19.17
CA ALA A 100 1.56 39.37 20.61
C ALA A 100 2.81 40.19 20.95
N ASN A 101 2.72 41.09 21.93
CA ASN A 101 3.84 41.88 22.46
C ASN A 101 4.66 42.66 21.40
N GLY A 102 4.04 43.00 20.26
CA GLY A 102 4.68 43.69 19.12
C GLY A 102 5.31 42.76 18.07
N GLU A 103 5.41 41.46 18.33
CA GLU A 103 5.80 40.47 17.32
C GLU A 103 4.56 39.94 16.57
N THR A 104 4.67 39.77 15.25
CA THR A 104 3.64 39.13 14.41
C THR A 104 4.23 37.91 13.70
N LYS A 105 3.61 36.76 13.90
CA LYS A 105 3.87 35.52 13.16
C LYS A 105 2.77 35.25 12.16
N ILE A 106 3.15 34.67 11.03
CA ILE A 106 2.21 34.19 10.01
C ILE A 106 2.64 32.77 9.63
N ASP A 107 1.73 31.82 9.74
CA ASP A 107 1.85 30.49 9.13
C ASP A 107 0.79 30.34 8.04
N CYS A 108 1.11 29.64 6.95
CA CYS A 108 0.27 29.60 5.76
C CYS A 108 0.38 28.28 4.99
N VAL A 109 -0.76 27.83 4.45
CA VAL A 109 -0.84 26.61 3.65
C VAL A 109 -1.66 26.86 2.38
N ARG A 110 -1.19 26.34 1.24
CA ARG A 110 -1.96 26.33 -0.02
C ARG A 110 -3.04 25.26 0.09
N VAL A 111 -4.29 25.68 0.26
CA VAL A 111 -5.45 24.80 0.48
C VAL A 111 -6.08 24.30 -0.82
N ALA A 112 -5.98 25.06 -1.90
CA ALA A 112 -6.52 24.67 -3.21
C ALA A 112 -5.78 25.37 -4.37
N THR A 113 -5.92 24.82 -5.58
CA THR A 113 -5.57 25.48 -6.83
C THR A 113 -6.71 25.27 -7.82
N LYS A 114 -7.24 26.37 -8.38
CA LYS A 114 -8.28 26.36 -9.42
C LYS A 114 -7.63 26.69 -10.75
N ALA A 115 -7.64 25.75 -11.70
CA ALA A 115 -7.03 25.95 -13.02
C ALA A 115 -7.89 26.82 -13.96
N ALA A 116 -7.24 27.45 -14.94
CA ALA A 116 -7.92 28.06 -16.08
C ALA A 116 -8.64 26.99 -16.93
N ILE A 117 -9.93 27.19 -17.21
CA ILE A 117 -10.68 26.37 -18.16
C ILE A 117 -10.34 26.87 -19.56
N ILE A 118 -9.35 26.23 -20.20
CA ILE A 118 -8.97 26.50 -21.59
C ILE A 118 -9.97 25.75 -22.49
N VAL A 119 -10.80 26.49 -23.21
CA VAL A 119 -11.82 25.91 -24.11
C VAL A 119 -11.21 25.52 -25.46
N THR A 120 -10.33 24.51 -25.43
CA THR A 120 -9.89 23.76 -26.62
C THR A 120 -9.68 22.28 -26.26
N GLN A 121 -10.02 21.40 -27.21
CA GLN A 121 -9.74 19.95 -27.19
C GLN A 121 -10.45 19.11 -26.11
N LEU A 122 -11.79 19.18 -26.10
CA LEU A 122 -12.56 17.93 -26.07
C LEU A 122 -12.43 17.28 -27.46
N THR A 123 -11.51 16.33 -27.62
CA THR A 123 -11.41 15.46 -28.81
C THR A 123 -10.71 14.16 -28.43
N THR A 124 -11.08 13.05 -29.09
CA THR A 124 -10.69 11.69 -28.70
C THR A 124 -9.25 11.32 -29.06
N PRO A 125 -8.62 10.41 -28.30
CA PRO A 125 -7.28 9.91 -28.63
C PRO A 125 -7.33 8.90 -29.77
N TYR A 126 -6.86 9.29 -30.96
CA TYR A 126 -6.44 8.37 -32.01
C TYR A 126 -4.94 8.53 -32.26
N ILE A 127 -4.21 7.41 -32.21
CA ILE A 127 -2.76 7.41 -32.42
C ILE A 127 -2.47 7.48 -33.93
N ARG A 128 -1.63 8.44 -34.33
CA ARG A 128 -0.71 8.25 -35.46
C ARG A 128 0.71 8.63 -35.04
N ILE A 129 1.65 7.76 -35.39
CA ILE A 129 3.09 7.92 -35.25
C ILE A 129 3.65 8.38 -36.59
N ALA A 130 4.54 9.38 -36.62
CA ALA A 130 5.52 9.75 -37.67
C ALA A 130 6.12 11.13 -37.31
N PRO A 131 7.32 11.52 -37.80
CA PRO A 131 8.42 11.74 -36.87
C PRO A 131 9.00 13.16 -36.89
N ALA A 132 10.05 13.37 -36.09
CA ALA A 132 10.71 14.67 -35.95
C ALA A 132 11.69 14.99 -37.10
N ALA A 133 11.49 16.17 -37.69
CA ALA A 133 12.47 17.04 -38.34
C ALA A 133 11.90 18.48 -38.19
N GLY A 134 12.65 19.57 -38.28
CA GLY A 134 14.04 19.79 -38.67
C GLY A 134 14.11 21.25 -39.15
N GLU A 135 15.16 22.00 -38.81
CA GLU A 135 15.15 23.45 -39.00
C GLU A 135 15.46 23.91 -40.44
N ASN A 136 15.24 25.22 -40.66
CA ASN A 136 15.85 26.07 -41.69
C ASN A 136 15.19 26.25 -43.07
N GLN A 137 14.40 27.33 -43.13
CA GLN A 137 14.65 28.54 -43.95
C GLN A 137 14.67 28.49 -45.50
N LEU A 138 13.74 29.30 -46.04
CA LEU A 138 13.88 30.24 -47.17
C LEU A 138 14.07 29.75 -48.63
N THR A 139 13.02 30.03 -49.42
CA THR A 139 13.02 30.67 -50.76
C THR A 139 13.83 30.06 -51.93
N GLY A 140 13.16 29.77 -53.05
CA GLY A 140 13.82 29.55 -54.35
C GLY A 140 12.87 29.03 -55.43
N ALA A 141 12.43 29.89 -56.34
CA ALA A 141 11.37 29.59 -57.31
C ALA A 141 11.83 28.80 -58.56
N VAL A 142 10.91 28.00 -59.12
CA VAL A 142 10.62 27.85 -60.57
C VAL A 142 11.49 26.91 -61.47
N THR A 143 10.87 25.74 -61.78
CA THR A 143 10.80 24.99 -63.08
C THR A 143 11.90 24.03 -63.61
N ARG A 144 11.38 22.89 -64.14
CA ARG A 144 11.77 22.08 -65.33
C ARG A 144 13.05 21.20 -65.35
N LYS A 145 12.82 19.90 -65.12
CA LYS A 145 13.00 18.73 -66.05
C LYS A 145 13.66 18.97 -67.44
N PRO A 146 14.28 17.96 -68.12
CA PRO A 146 14.39 16.53 -67.75
C PRO A 146 15.72 15.78 -68.14
N ASP A 147 15.74 14.45 -67.91
CA ASP A 147 16.37 13.30 -68.62
C ASP A 147 17.85 13.29 -69.11
N ALA A 148 18.61 12.28 -68.63
CA ALA A 148 19.54 11.43 -69.40
C ALA A 148 19.93 10.16 -68.58
N VAL A 149 20.43 9.09 -69.22
CA VAL A 149 20.59 7.73 -68.65
C VAL A 149 21.89 7.04 -69.16
N GLU A 150 22.44 6.10 -68.37
CA GLU A 150 23.59 5.16 -68.63
C GLU A 150 25.04 5.66 -68.41
N PRO A 151 26.03 4.76 -68.15
CA PRO A 151 25.98 3.39 -67.60
C PRO A 151 26.97 3.12 -66.43
N GLU A 152 27.08 1.85 -66.00
CA GLU A 152 27.84 1.36 -64.84
C GLU A 152 29.39 1.43 -64.92
N LYS A 153 30.05 1.34 -63.75
CA LYS A 153 31.32 0.62 -63.62
C LYS A 153 31.48 -0.03 -62.22
N GLN A 154 32.07 -1.23 -62.19
CA GLN A 154 31.94 -2.17 -61.09
C GLN A 154 33.22 -2.34 -60.25
N THR A 155 33.40 -1.54 -59.21
CA THR A 155 34.41 -1.77 -58.15
C THR A 155 33.91 -1.27 -56.80
N ASP A 156 33.44 -2.17 -55.92
CA ASP A 156 33.68 -2.13 -54.47
C ASP A 156 32.86 -3.21 -53.72
N HIS A 157 33.55 -4.27 -53.31
CA HIS A 157 33.08 -5.17 -52.24
C HIS A 157 33.88 -4.96 -50.94
N THR A 158 35.18 -4.67 -51.03
CA THR A 158 36.07 -4.48 -49.88
C THR A 158 35.67 -3.28 -49.01
N VAL A 159 35.36 -2.14 -49.63
CA VAL A 159 34.90 -0.92 -48.93
C VAL A 159 33.55 -1.15 -48.23
N LYS A 160 32.65 -1.94 -48.83
CA LYS A 160 31.35 -2.28 -48.22
C LYS A 160 31.54 -3.11 -46.94
N ILE A 161 32.44 -4.10 -46.95
CA ILE A 161 32.72 -4.93 -45.77
C ILE A 161 33.32 -4.07 -44.64
N ALA A 162 34.27 -3.19 -44.94
CA ALA A 162 34.85 -2.27 -43.96
C ALA A 162 33.78 -1.32 -43.35
N GLY A 163 32.89 -0.77 -44.18
CA GLY A 163 31.79 0.09 -43.74
C GLY A 163 30.79 -0.62 -42.83
N VAL A 164 30.45 -1.88 -43.13
CA VAL A 164 29.57 -2.71 -42.28
C VAL A 164 30.19 -2.97 -40.91
N ILE A 165 31.47 -3.32 -40.85
CA ILE A 165 32.18 -3.56 -39.58
C ILE A 165 32.23 -2.28 -38.73
N ALA A 166 32.54 -1.13 -39.34
CA ALA A 166 32.52 0.17 -38.64
C ALA A 166 31.14 0.55 -38.12
N GLY A 167 30.07 0.29 -38.91
CA GLY A 167 28.68 0.54 -38.50
C GLY A 167 28.24 -0.33 -37.32
N ILE A 168 28.60 -1.62 -37.32
CA ILE A 168 28.32 -2.54 -36.21
C ILE A 168 29.04 -2.08 -34.94
N LEU A 169 30.31 -1.69 -35.04
CA LEU A 169 31.09 -1.23 -33.88
C LEU A 169 30.49 0.05 -33.27
N LEU A 170 30.07 1.01 -34.10
CA LEU A 170 29.39 2.23 -33.66
C LEU A 170 28.06 1.92 -32.96
N PHE A 171 27.27 0.97 -33.50
CA PHE A 171 26.00 0.55 -32.90
C PHE A 171 26.20 -0.08 -31.52
N VAL A 172 27.21 -0.94 -31.35
CA VAL A 172 27.55 -1.54 -30.04
C VAL A 172 27.95 -0.49 -29.01
N ILE A 173 28.74 0.52 -29.41
CA ILE A 173 29.13 1.64 -28.52
C ILE A 173 27.90 2.46 -28.09
N ILE A 174 27.01 2.79 -29.02
CA ILE A 174 25.75 3.51 -28.73
C ILE A 174 24.85 2.67 -27.80
N PHE A 175 24.72 1.37 -28.06
CA PHE A 175 23.92 0.46 -27.23
C PHE A 175 24.47 0.34 -25.80
N LEU A 176 25.78 0.18 -25.63
CA LEU A 176 26.43 0.21 -24.31
C LEU A 176 26.22 1.54 -23.60
N GLY A 177 26.31 2.67 -24.32
CA GLY A 177 25.99 4.00 -23.80
C GLY A 177 24.54 4.10 -23.29
N VAL A 178 23.57 3.61 -24.07
CA VAL A 178 22.15 3.56 -23.68
C VAL A 178 21.92 2.65 -22.47
N VAL A 179 22.53 1.46 -22.42
CA VAL A 179 22.43 0.53 -21.28
C VAL A 179 23.03 1.14 -20.01
N LEU A 180 24.19 1.81 -20.09
CA LEU A 180 24.78 2.53 -18.96
C LEU A 180 23.90 3.70 -18.49
N VAL A 181 23.34 4.47 -19.43
CA VAL A 181 22.38 5.55 -19.11
C VAL A 181 21.11 4.99 -18.46
N MET A 182 20.57 3.88 -18.94
CA MET A 182 19.38 3.22 -18.38
C MET A 182 19.64 2.63 -16.99
N LYS A 183 20.80 1.97 -16.78
CA LYS A 183 21.22 1.46 -15.46
C LYS A 183 21.37 2.61 -14.46
N LYS A 184 22.05 3.70 -14.86
CA LYS A 184 22.17 4.95 -14.08
C LYS A 184 20.82 5.62 -13.80
N ARG A 185 19.87 5.60 -14.77
CA ARG A 185 18.51 6.11 -14.59
C ARG A 185 17.72 5.28 -13.58
N ARG A 186 17.79 3.94 -13.63
CA ARG A 186 17.15 3.05 -12.63
C ARG A 186 17.62 3.36 -11.22
N THR A 187 18.93 3.43 -10.97
CA THR A 187 19.47 3.79 -9.64
C THR A 187 18.99 5.16 -9.17
N TYR A 188 18.96 6.16 -10.05
CA TYR A 188 18.49 7.51 -9.69
C TYR A 188 16.99 7.58 -9.41
N HIS A 189 16.18 6.78 -10.13
CA HIS A 189 14.74 6.67 -9.89
C HIS A 189 14.44 5.93 -8.58
N SER A 190 15.19 4.87 -8.27
CA SER A 190 15.11 4.18 -6.97
C SER A 190 15.38 5.15 -5.81
N TYR A 191 16.48 5.90 -5.89
CA TYR A 191 16.84 6.91 -4.88
C TYR A 191 15.76 7.99 -4.69
N THR A 192 15.19 8.52 -5.80
CA THR A 192 14.10 9.52 -5.72
C THR A 192 12.73 8.91 -5.36
N TYR A 193 12.56 7.60 -5.46
CA TYR A 193 11.39 6.87 -4.97
C TYR A 193 11.46 6.68 -3.46
N TYR A 194 12.56 6.14 -2.91
CA TYR A 194 12.71 5.96 -1.46
C TYR A 194 12.67 7.29 -0.68
N LEU A 195 13.26 8.37 -1.22
CA LEU A 195 13.13 9.71 -0.63
C LEU A 195 11.68 10.22 -0.57
N LYS A 196 10.82 9.87 -1.54
CA LYS A 196 9.38 10.15 -1.49
C LYS A 196 8.66 9.25 -0.50
N LEU A 197 9.03 7.97 -0.43
CA LEU A 197 8.47 6.99 0.50
C LEU A 197 8.75 7.39 1.96
N ALA A 198 9.96 7.85 2.25
CA ALA A 198 10.36 8.37 3.55
C ALA A 198 9.60 9.66 3.92
N LYS A 199 9.42 10.60 2.97
CA LYS A 199 8.57 11.79 3.18
C LYS A 199 7.12 11.39 3.48
N LYS A 200 6.55 10.45 2.72
CA LYS A 200 5.18 9.93 2.95
C LYS A 200 5.05 9.25 4.32
N ARG A 201 6.02 8.44 4.75
CA ARG A 201 6.01 7.83 6.10
C ARG A 201 6.11 8.88 7.21
N LYS A 202 6.89 9.95 7.02
CA LYS A 202 6.92 11.08 7.98
C LYS A 202 5.54 11.76 8.07
N GLU A 203 4.89 11.97 6.93
CA GLU A 203 3.52 12.52 6.86
C GLU A 203 2.51 11.61 7.58
N THR A 204 2.61 10.29 7.39
CA THR A 204 1.83 9.31 8.16
C THR A 204 2.11 9.39 9.66
N LEU A 205 3.38 9.46 10.08
CA LEU A 205 3.75 9.58 11.50
C LEU A 205 3.16 10.84 12.15
N SER A 206 3.13 11.97 11.43
CA SER A 206 2.43 13.17 11.89
C SER A 206 0.91 12.99 11.93
N SER A 207 0.29 12.36 10.93
CA SER A 207 -1.16 12.11 10.89
C SER A 207 -1.62 11.25 12.07
N THR A 208 -0.97 10.10 12.28
CA THR A 208 -1.29 9.17 13.37
C THR A 208 -1.04 9.79 14.74
N ARG A 209 -0.01 10.65 14.89
CA ARG A 209 0.21 11.42 16.12
C ARG A 209 -0.85 12.49 16.34
N GLN A 210 -1.35 13.11 15.27
CA GLN A 210 -2.41 14.12 15.34
C GLN A 210 -3.76 13.49 15.69
N GLU A 211 -4.12 12.36 15.07
CA GLU A 211 -5.26 11.50 15.43
C GLU A 211 -5.19 11.07 16.91
N MET A 212 -4.02 10.59 17.37
CA MET A 212 -3.81 10.16 18.75
C MET A 212 -3.90 11.32 19.76
N THR A 213 -3.47 12.53 19.38
CA THR A 213 -3.60 13.72 20.23
C THR A 213 -5.05 14.22 20.31
N VAL A 214 -5.83 14.06 19.22
CA VAL A 214 -7.27 14.35 19.22
C VAL A 214 -8.04 13.35 20.11
N MET A 215 -7.76 12.04 20.00
CA MET A 215 -8.45 11.01 20.79
C MET A 215 -8.17 11.09 22.29
N VAL A 216 -6.96 11.47 22.71
CA VAL A 216 -6.66 11.65 24.15
C VAL A 216 -7.43 12.85 24.73
N ASN A 217 -7.60 13.93 23.95
CA ASN A 217 -8.35 15.11 24.40
C ASN A 217 -9.89 14.95 24.34
N SER A 218 -10.42 13.92 23.68
CA SER A 218 -11.87 13.72 23.54
C SER A 218 -12.50 12.89 24.68
N MET A 219 -11.71 12.13 25.44
CA MET A 219 -12.23 11.27 26.52
C MET A 219 -12.74 12.02 27.76
N ASP A 220 -12.31 13.29 27.96
CA ASP A 220 -12.63 14.07 29.16
C ASP A 220 -13.96 14.86 29.08
N LYS A 221 -14.69 14.85 27.95
CA LYS A 221 -15.89 15.70 27.77
C LYS A 221 -17.02 15.11 26.91
N SER A 222 -17.90 14.32 27.53
CA SER A 222 -19.35 14.28 27.20
C SER A 222 -20.19 13.42 28.16
N TYR A 223 -20.51 13.97 29.33
CA TYR A 223 -21.80 13.68 29.97
C TYR A 223 -22.86 14.69 29.45
N THR A 224 -24.14 14.41 29.71
CA THR A 224 -25.37 15.21 29.47
C THR A 224 -25.86 15.40 28.01
N GLU A 225 -26.95 14.67 27.69
CA GLU A 225 -28.24 15.15 27.12
C GLU A 225 -28.28 15.91 25.77
N GLN A 226 -28.87 15.34 24.70
CA GLN A 226 -30.31 15.16 24.34
C GLN A 226 -30.93 16.35 23.58
N GLY A 227 -31.60 16.09 22.43
CA GLY A 227 -32.53 17.05 21.79
C GLY A 227 -32.70 16.95 20.25
N THR A 228 -33.83 16.36 19.83
CA THR A 228 -34.72 16.68 18.66
C THR A 228 -34.32 17.73 17.58
N ASN A 229 -34.80 17.69 16.32
CA ASN A 229 -35.48 16.68 15.46
C ASN A 229 -35.74 17.30 14.05
N CYS A 230 -35.58 16.51 12.96
CA CYS A 230 -36.13 16.66 11.58
C CYS A 230 -35.96 18.02 10.80
N ASP A 231 -36.24 18.20 9.50
CA ASP A 231 -36.91 17.39 8.44
C ASP A 231 -36.44 17.74 6.98
N GLU A 232 -36.75 16.85 6.01
CA GLU A 232 -36.96 17.03 4.53
C GLU A 232 -35.96 17.76 3.57
N ALA A 233 -35.96 17.59 2.21
CA ALA A 233 -36.24 16.45 1.29
C ALA A 233 -35.94 16.81 -0.22
N PHE A 234 -35.88 15.79 -1.13
CA PHE A 234 -35.96 15.85 -2.63
C PHE A 234 -34.85 16.59 -3.44
N SER A 235 -34.55 16.40 -4.75
CA SER A 235 -34.70 15.36 -5.82
C SER A 235 -33.94 15.85 -7.11
N PHE A 236 -33.86 15.31 -8.35
CA PHE A 236 -34.39 14.14 -9.11
C PHE A 236 -33.60 13.92 -10.45
N MET A 237 -33.40 12.67 -10.91
CA MET A 237 -33.00 12.19 -12.30
C MET A 237 -31.71 12.72 -13.00
N ASP A 238 -30.99 12.05 -13.93
CA ASP A 238 -31.01 10.80 -14.76
C ASP A 238 -31.11 10.99 -16.29
N THR A 239 -30.29 10.25 -17.08
CA THR A 239 -30.67 9.30 -18.17
C THR A 239 -29.55 8.94 -19.21
N HIS A 240 -29.48 7.64 -19.57
CA HIS A 240 -28.95 6.86 -20.74
C HIS A 240 -28.02 7.48 -21.85
N ASN A 241 -26.97 6.87 -22.46
CA ASN A 241 -26.53 5.47 -22.84
C ASN A 241 -27.05 4.95 -24.23
N PRO A 242 -26.64 3.77 -24.81
CA PRO A 242 -25.32 3.11 -25.11
C PRO A 242 -24.86 3.34 -26.59
N ASN A 243 -23.75 2.80 -27.17
CA ASN A 243 -23.23 1.41 -27.28
C ASN A 243 -21.83 1.44 -28.02
N SER A 244 -21.06 0.39 -28.41
CA SER A 244 -21.19 -1.09 -28.43
C SER A 244 -19.82 -1.86 -28.38
N ARG A 245 -19.50 -2.73 -29.36
CA ARG A 245 -18.46 -3.81 -29.44
C ARG A 245 -18.29 -4.29 -30.92
N PRO A 246 -17.41 -5.27 -31.30
CA PRO A 246 -15.95 -5.44 -31.10
C PRO A 246 -15.24 -6.01 -32.38
N VAL A 247 -14.03 -6.61 -32.28
CA VAL A 247 -13.48 -7.85 -32.95
C VAL A 247 -11.91 -7.88 -32.83
N SER A 248 -11.22 -8.98 -33.18
CA SER A 248 -10.06 -9.54 -32.42
C SER A 248 -8.82 -10.06 -33.19
N SER A 249 -7.61 -9.83 -32.64
CA SER A 249 -6.40 -10.72 -32.57
C SER A 249 -5.75 -11.22 -33.91
N PRO A 250 -4.66 -12.07 -33.95
CA PRO A 250 -3.71 -12.59 -32.92
C PRO A 250 -2.19 -12.62 -33.30
N THR A 251 -1.31 -13.11 -32.38
CA THR A 251 0.00 -13.85 -32.60
C THR A 251 1.20 -13.18 -33.34
N SER A 252 2.48 -13.62 -33.30
CA SER A 252 3.39 -14.34 -32.33
C SER A 252 4.80 -14.53 -32.95
N PHE A 253 5.89 -14.80 -32.20
CA PHE A 253 6.97 -15.83 -32.43
C PHE A 253 8.21 -15.70 -31.50
N THR A 254 9.15 -16.66 -31.57
CA THR A 254 9.96 -17.13 -30.41
C THR A 254 11.45 -17.44 -30.71
N MET A 255 12.34 -17.17 -29.74
CA MET A 255 13.70 -17.74 -29.45
C MET A 255 14.82 -17.84 -30.53
N LYS A 256 16.06 -17.52 -30.09
CA LYS A 256 17.15 -18.52 -29.85
C LYS A 256 18.35 -17.93 -29.09
N ALA A 257 19.19 -18.81 -28.52
CA ALA A 257 20.23 -18.48 -27.53
C ALA A 257 21.67 -18.68 -28.05
N ASN A 258 22.68 -18.31 -27.23
CA ASN A 258 23.98 -19.00 -27.16
C ASN A 258 24.79 -18.61 -25.90
N THR A 259 25.70 -19.50 -25.47
CA THR A 259 26.40 -19.51 -24.18
C THR A 259 27.88 -19.12 -24.28
N LEU A 260 28.47 -18.62 -23.18
CA LEU A 260 29.90 -18.79 -22.87
C LEU A 260 30.21 -18.51 -21.38
N SER A 261 31.25 -19.15 -20.85
CA SER A 261 31.50 -19.32 -19.40
C SER A 261 32.79 -18.64 -18.91
N THR A 262 32.87 -18.36 -17.60
CA THR A 262 34.12 -18.10 -16.86
C THR A 262 34.03 -18.60 -15.41
N THR A 263 35.15 -19.03 -14.83
CA THR A 263 35.21 -19.82 -13.58
C THR A 263 36.24 -19.29 -12.57
N VAL A 264 35.85 -19.13 -11.30
CA VAL A 264 36.72 -19.12 -10.09
C VAL A 264 35.89 -19.55 -8.85
N PRO A 265 36.45 -19.85 -7.65
CA PRO A 265 36.32 -21.21 -7.09
C PRO A 265 35.52 -21.34 -5.78
N ASN A 266 35.27 -22.59 -5.38
CA ASN A 266 34.55 -22.98 -4.16
C ASN A 266 35.31 -22.69 -2.85
N SER A 267 34.56 -22.47 -1.77
CA SER A 267 34.94 -22.77 -0.39
C SER A 267 33.82 -23.59 0.30
N TYR A 268 34.16 -24.44 1.27
CA TYR A 268 33.29 -25.51 1.79
C TYR A 268 32.28 -25.05 2.86
N TYR A 269 31.04 -25.54 2.75
CA TYR A 269 30.19 -26.00 3.86
C TYR A 269 29.35 -27.21 3.36
N PRO A 270 29.04 -28.22 4.19
CA PRO A 270 28.36 -29.45 3.73
C PRO A 270 26.83 -29.41 3.88
N ASP A 271 26.13 -30.09 2.95
CA ASP A 271 24.68 -30.33 3.02
C ASP A 271 24.27 -31.29 4.16
N PRO A 272 23.08 -31.10 4.76
CA PRO A 272 22.45 -32.10 5.62
C PRO A 272 21.77 -33.20 4.77
N PHE A 273 22.01 -34.47 5.11
CA PHE A 273 21.46 -35.63 4.40
C PHE A 273 19.96 -35.82 4.62
N VAL A 274 19.26 -36.26 3.56
CA VAL A 274 17.89 -36.81 3.63
C VAL A 274 17.94 -38.32 3.90
N PRO A 275 17.26 -38.85 4.93
CA PRO A 275 17.18 -40.30 5.15
C PRO A 275 16.17 -40.96 4.20
N THR A 276 16.65 -41.65 3.16
CA THR A 276 15.80 -42.54 2.34
C THR A 276 15.65 -43.89 3.04
N ALA A 277 14.47 -44.16 3.60
CA ALA A 277 14.14 -45.49 4.11
C ALA A 277 13.84 -46.43 2.93
N ILE A 278 14.68 -47.45 2.74
CA ILE A 278 14.42 -48.56 1.81
C ILE A 278 13.53 -49.57 2.54
N LEU A 279 12.43 -49.96 1.91
CA LEU A 279 11.70 -51.19 2.23
C LEU A 279 11.64 -52.08 0.98
N ASP A 280 11.78 -53.37 1.21
CA ASP A 280 12.01 -54.41 0.22
C ASP A 280 10.75 -55.27 0.08
N GLU A 281 10.17 -55.35 -1.12
CA GLU A 281 9.04 -56.23 -1.43
C GLU A 281 9.41 -57.23 -2.53
N SER A 282 9.78 -58.43 -2.10
CA SER A 282 10.01 -59.59 -2.97
C SER A 282 8.69 -60.12 -3.56
N GLN A 283 8.66 -60.35 -4.87
CA GLN A 283 7.49 -60.90 -5.56
C GLN A 283 7.18 -62.36 -5.17
N THR A 284 5.90 -62.67 -4.95
CA THR A 284 5.34 -64.04 -5.10
C THR A 284 3.93 -63.97 -5.69
N MET A 285 3.57 -64.94 -6.55
CA MET A 285 2.27 -65.02 -7.22
C MET A 285 1.35 -66.08 -6.61
N ALA A 286 0.03 -65.84 -6.56
CA ALA A 286 -1.00 -66.88 -6.61
C ALA A 286 -2.42 -66.36 -6.96
N SER A 287 -3.02 -67.01 -7.97
CA SER A 287 -4.45 -67.23 -8.30
C SER A 287 -5.62 -66.63 -7.46
N ASP A 288 -6.58 -66.08 -8.21
CA ASP A 288 -8.04 -66.35 -8.22
C ASP A 288 -8.80 -66.81 -6.95
N THR A 289 -9.92 -66.14 -6.65
CA THR A 289 -11.24 -66.80 -6.52
C THR A 289 -12.41 -65.79 -6.57
N SER A 290 -13.66 -66.28 -6.71
CA SER A 290 -14.86 -65.44 -6.94
C SER A 290 -16.05 -65.83 -6.06
N SER A 291 -16.73 -64.81 -5.50
CA SER A 291 -18.14 -64.84 -5.03
C SER A 291 -18.60 -63.37 -4.86
N LEU A 292 -19.57 -62.78 -5.57
CA LEU A 292 -20.92 -63.21 -5.96
C LEU A 292 -21.93 -63.23 -4.79
N VAL A 293 -22.47 -62.05 -4.45
CA VAL A 293 -23.78 -61.85 -3.80
C VAL A 293 -24.50 -60.69 -4.52
N GLN A 294 -25.78 -60.86 -4.83
CA GLN A 294 -26.65 -59.84 -5.45
C GLN A 294 -27.89 -59.56 -4.59
N SER A 295 -28.59 -58.48 -4.94
CA SER A 295 -30.02 -58.18 -4.67
C SER A 295 -30.35 -57.56 -3.29
N HIS A 296 -31.39 -56.72 -3.14
CA HIS A 296 -32.52 -56.39 -4.02
C HIS A 296 -32.80 -54.86 -4.16
N THR A 297 -33.69 -54.48 -5.09
CA THR A 297 -34.01 -53.10 -5.51
C THR A 297 -35.48 -52.70 -5.28
N HIS A 298 -35.74 -51.45 -4.86
CA HIS A 298 -36.99 -50.68 -5.05
C HIS A 298 -36.71 -49.19 -4.74
N SER A 299 -37.40 -48.17 -5.30
CA SER A 299 -38.26 -48.07 -6.48
C SER A 299 -38.32 -46.62 -6.99
N TYR A 300 -38.46 -46.41 -8.30
CA TYR A 300 -38.44 -45.13 -9.01
C TYR A 300 -39.34 -44.00 -8.47
N LYS A 301 -38.87 -42.75 -8.65
CA LYS A 301 -39.61 -41.74 -9.42
C LYS A 301 -38.67 -40.84 -10.24
N LYS A 302 -39.19 -40.33 -11.36
CA LYS A 302 -38.42 -39.83 -12.51
C LYS A 302 -38.58 -38.31 -12.69
N ARG A 303 -37.50 -37.60 -12.97
CA ARG A 303 -37.51 -36.27 -13.62
C ARG A 303 -36.37 -36.20 -14.64
N GLU A 304 -36.48 -35.32 -15.63
CA GLU A 304 -35.70 -35.46 -16.87
C GLU A 304 -34.19 -35.26 -16.72
N ALA A 305 -33.44 -36.01 -17.54
CA ALA A 305 -32.00 -35.86 -17.68
C ALA A 305 -31.68 -34.61 -18.51
N VAL A 306 -31.04 -33.63 -17.88
CA VAL A 306 -30.11 -32.75 -18.59
C VAL A 306 -28.93 -33.62 -19.04
N VAL A 307 -28.40 -33.38 -20.23
CA VAL A 307 -27.28 -34.18 -20.77
C VAL A 307 -26.04 -33.92 -19.93
N ASP A 308 -25.56 -34.95 -19.22
CA ASP A 308 -24.22 -34.97 -18.66
C ASP A 308 -23.21 -34.87 -19.80
N VAL A 309 -22.64 -33.69 -19.98
CA VAL A 309 -21.41 -33.49 -20.75
C VAL A 309 -20.25 -33.79 -19.78
N PRO A 310 -19.56 -34.94 -19.89
CA PRO A 310 -18.48 -35.28 -18.97
C PRO A 310 -17.37 -34.23 -19.11
N TYR A 311 -17.03 -33.58 -18.00
CA TYR A 311 -16.13 -32.43 -17.98
C TYR A 311 -14.67 -32.87 -18.16
N GLN A 312 -14.29 -33.21 -19.42
CA GLN A 312 -12.93 -33.60 -19.80
C GLN A 312 -11.96 -32.40 -19.84
N THR A 313 -11.80 -31.72 -18.70
CA THR A 313 -10.56 -30.99 -18.42
C THR A 313 -9.53 -31.99 -17.94
N GLY A 314 -8.47 -32.23 -18.72
CA GLY A 314 -7.35 -33.08 -18.30
C GLY A 314 -6.69 -32.55 -17.02
N GLN A 315 -6.19 -33.46 -16.18
CA GLN A 315 -5.48 -33.13 -14.95
C GLN A 315 -4.12 -32.47 -15.28
N LEU A 316 -4.13 -31.14 -15.41
CA LEU A 316 -2.92 -30.35 -15.69
C LEU A 316 -2.23 -29.85 -14.41
N HIS A 317 -3.02 -29.59 -13.35
CA HIS A 317 -2.54 -29.11 -12.05
C HIS A 317 -3.14 -29.99 -10.95
N PRO A 318 -2.41 -31.00 -10.44
CA PRO A 318 -2.79 -31.76 -9.26
C PRO A 318 -2.48 -30.98 -7.97
N ALA A 319 -3.14 -31.34 -6.86
CA ALA A 319 -2.83 -30.79 -5.55
C ALA A 319 -1.39 -31.14 -5.11
N ILE A 320 -0.69 -30.18 -4.54
CA ILE A 320 0.70 -30.26 -4.10
C ILE A 320 0.72 -30.71 -2.64
N ARG A 321 1.49 -31.75 -2.28
CA ARG A 321 1.64 -32.14 -0.86
C ARG A 321 2.41 -31.06 -0.10
N VAL A 322 2.01 -30.76 1.13
CA VAL A 322 2.67 -29.75 1.99
C VAL A 322 4.17 -30.05 2.16
N ALA A 323 4.55 -31.33 2.24
CA ALA A 323 5.94 -31.78 2.30
C ALA A 323 6.77 -31.45 1.03
N ASP A 324 6.14 -31.39 -0.14
CA ASP A 324 6.79 -31.09 -1.42
C ASP A 324 6.75 -29.59 -1.76
N LEU A 325 5.96 -28.80 -1.02
CA LEU A 325 5.62 -27.41 -1.37
C LEU A 325 6.83 -26.50 -1.51
N LEU A 326 7.84 -26.64 -0.62
CA LEU A 326 9.11 -25.91 -0.72
C LEU A 326 9.82 -26.21 -2.04
N GLN A 327 9.94 -27.49 -2.40
CA GLN A 327 10.61 -27.92 -3.62
C GLN A 327 9.86 -27.43 -4.87
N HIS A 328 8.53 -27.54 -4.88
CA HIS A 328 7.69 -27.04 -5.95
C HIS A 328 7.84 -25.52 -6.15
N ILE A 329 7.76 -24.72 -5.09
CA ILE A 329 7.92 -23.26 -5.16
C ILE A 329 9.33 -22.86 -5.62
N THR A 330 10.37 -23.57 -5.18
CA THR A 330 11.75 -23.36 -5.67
C THR A 330 11.86 -23.67 -7.17
N GLN A 331 11.25 -24.77 -7.65
CA GLN A 331 11.20 -25.10 -9.07
C GLN A 331 10.47 -24.01 -9.88
N MET A 332 9.27 -23.61 -9.45
CA MET A 332 8.45 -22.58 -10.12
C MET A 332 9.09 -21.18 -10.13
N LYS A 333 10.08 -20.92 -9.27
CA LYS A 333 10.90 -19.68 -9.25
C LYS A 333 12.20 -19.76 -10.05
N CYS A 334 12.69 -20.95 -10.35
CA CYS A 334 14.01 -21.17 -10.97
C CYS A 334 13.96 -21.88 -12.34
N ALA A 335 12.78 -22.31 -12.79
CA ALA A 335 12.62 -22.99 -14.07
C ALA A 335 12.92 -22.07 -15.27
N GLU A 336 13.71 -22.57 -16.23
CA GLU A 336 13.87 -21.98 -17.57
C GLU A 336 12.70 -22.32 -18.52
N GLY A 337 11.67 -23.01 -18.02
CA GLY A 337 10.55 -23.57 -18.78
C GLY A 337 9.19 -23.08 -18.31
N TYR A 338 8.48 -23.90 -17.54
CA TYR A 338 7.22 -23.54 -16.91
C TYR A 338 7.45 -23.06 -15.48
N GLY A 339 7.07 -21.82 -15.17
CA GLY A 339 7.10 -21.27 -13.83
C GLY A 339 5.81 -20.53 -13.47
N PHE A 340 5.84 -19.75 -12.38
CA PHE A 340 4.67 -19.01 -11.90
C PHE A 340 4.07 -18.04 -12.91
N LYS A 341 4.88 -17.52 -13.84
CA LYS A 341 4.41 -16.62 -14.88
C LYS A 341 3.54 -17.36 -15.90
N GLU A 342 4.01 -18.49 -16.42
CA GLU A 342 3.31 -19.31 -17.41
C GLU A 342 2.04 -19.93 -16.81
N GLU A 343 2.04 -20.23 -15.51
CA GLU A 343 0.86 -20.64 -14.76
C GLU A 343 -0.14 -19.50 -14.54
N TYR A 344 0.33 -18.30 -14.18
CA TYR A 344 -0.54 -17.15 -14.03
C TYR A 344 -1.15 -16.67 -15.37
N GLU A 345 -0.36 -16.66 -16.45
CA GLU A 345 -0.79 -16.29 -17.80
C GLU A 345 -1.76 -17.31 -18.44
N SER A 346 -1.92 -18.51 -17.86
CA SER A 346 -2.93 -19.48 -18.31
C SER A 346 -4.35 -19.15 -17.84
N PHE A 347 -4.51 -18.35 -16.77
CA PHE A 347 -5.81 -17.94 -16.28
C PHE A 347 -6.48 -16.94 -17.24
N PHE A 348 -7.71 -17.24 -17.67
CA PHE A 348 -8.50 -16.31 -18.48
C PHE A 348 -8.62 -14.92 -17.84
N GLU A 349 -8.35 -13.88 -18.63
CA GLU A 349 -8.51 -12.48 -18.24
C GLU A 349 -9.82 -11.89 -18.77
N GLY A 350 -10.56 -11.19 -17.91
CA GLY A 350 -11.81 -10.52 -18.27
C GLY A 350 -13.04 -11.37 -17.97
N GLN A 351 -14.16 -11.02 -18.60
CA GLN A 351 -15.47 -11.56 -18.20
C GLN A 351 -15.76 -12.91 -18.86
N SER A 352 -15.70 -13.99 -18.08
CA SER A 352 -15.98 -15.38 -18.49
C SER A 352 -17.46 -15.77 -18.40
N ALA A 353 -18.24 -15.14 -17.51
CA ALA A 353 -19.65 -15.43 -17.26
C ALA A 353 -20.53 -14.16 -17.37
N PRO A 354 -21.87 -14.27 -17.60
CA PRO A 354 -22.78 -13.14 -17.80
C PRO A 354 -22.78 -12.08 -16.69
N TRP A 355 -23.03 -10.81 -17.07
CA TRP A 355 -22.99 -9.63 -16.19
C TRP A 355 -24.03 -8.55 -16.58
N ASP A 356 -25.19 -9.00 -17.03
CA ASP A 356 -26.28 -8.19 -17.54
C ASP A 356 -26.84 -7.23 -16.49
N SER A 357 -26.87 -7.63 -15.21
CA SER A 357 -27.25 -6.72 -14.11
C SER A 357 -26.24 -5.59 -13.92
N ALA A 358 -24.94 -5.88 -14.07
CA ALA A 358 -23.86 -4.93 -13.82
C ALA A 358 -23.65 -3.90 -14.94
N LYS A 359 -24.11 -4.20 -16.17
CA LYS A 359 -23.97 -3.32 -17.35
C LYS A 359 -25.17 -2.39 -17.57
N LYS A 360 -26.30 -2.61 -16.87
CA LYS A 360 -27.44 -1.68 -16.76
C LYS A 360 -27.00 -0.29 -16.32
N ASP A 361 -27.71 0.76 -16.72
CA ASP A 361 -27.20 2.13 -16.65
C ASP A 361 -27.29 2.69 -15.24
N GLU A 362 -28.44 2.46 -14.61
CA GLU A 362 -28.72 2.71 -13.18
C GLU A 362 -27.64 2.07 -12.27
N ASN A 363 -27.01 0.99 -12.74
CA ASN A 363 -25.99 0.23 -12.01
C ASN A 363 -24.55 0.61 -12.37
N ARG A 364 -24.29 1.35 -13.45
CA ARG A 364 -22.92 1.75 -13.82
C ARG A 364 -22.28 2.66 -12.80
N MET A 365 -23.04 3.62 -12.27
CA MET A 365 -22.58 4.52 -11.22
C MET A 365 -22.34 3.80 -9.87
N LYS A 366 -22.83 2.56 -9.72
CA LYS A 366 -22.54 1.69 -8.57
C LYS A 366 -21.24 0.87 -8.74
N ASN A 367 -20.56 0.93 -9.90
CA ASN A 367 -19.31 0.21 -10.16
C ASN A 367 -18.08 1.13 -10.09
N ARG A 368 -17.15 0.86 -9.16
CA ARG A 368 -15.89 1.64 -9.03
C ARG A 368 -14.99 1.53 -10.25
N TYR A 369 -15.03 0.40 -10.95
CA TYR A 369 -14.22 0.13 -12.13
C TYR A 369 -15.07 -0.58 -13.19
N GLY A 370 -15.22 0.02 -14.38
CA GLY A 370 -16.06 -0.54 -15.46
C GLY A 370 -15.61 -1.91 -16.00
N ASN A 371 -14.39 -2.36 -15.68
CA ASN A 371 -13.85 -3.67 -16.03
C ASN A 371 -13.90 -4.69 -14.87
N ILE A 372 -14.20 -4.29 -13.63
CA ILE A 372 -14.35 -5.19 -12.47
C ILE A 372 -15.80 -5.14 -11.99
N ILE A 373 -16.57 -6.13 -12.42
CA ILE A 373 -18.03 -6.20 -12.31
C ILE A 373 -18.48 -7.52 -11.69
N ALA A 374 -19.71 -7.57 -11.19
CA ALA A 374 -20.28 -8.80 -10.61
C ALA A 374 -20.97 -9.66 -11.69
N TYR A 375 -20.64 -10.95 -11.75
CA TYR A 375 -21.35 -11.92 -12.60
C TYR A 375 -22.76 -12.23 -12.06
N ASP A 376 -23.76 -12.39 -12.94
CA ASP A 376 -25.18 -12.53 -12.54
C ASP A 376 -25.52 -13.79 -11.73
N HIS A 377 -24.76 -14.87 -11.96
CA HIS A 377 -25.01 -16.19 -11.38
C HIS A 377 -24.58 -16.27 -9.90
N SER A 378 -23.60 -15.46 -9.50
CA SER A 378 -22.96 -15.46 -8.19
C SER A 378 -23.10 -14.13 -7.45
N ARG A 379 -23.67 -13.09 -8.07
CA ARG A 379 -23.79 -11.77 -7.41
C ARG A 379 -24.68 -11.83 -6.18
N VAL A 380 -24.31 -11.04 -5.17
CA VAL A 380 -25.23 -10.74 -4.07
C VAL A 380 -26.41 -9.94 -4.64
N ARG A 381 -27.63 -10.27 -4.19
CA ARG A 381 -28.86 -9.63 -4.65
C ARG A 381 -29.53 -8.98 -3.47
N LEU A 382 -29.54 -7.65 -3.43
CA LEU A 382 -30.20 -6.93 -2.34
C LEU A 382 -31.71 -7.05 -2.48
N GLN A 383 -32.41 -7.06 -1.34
CA GLN A 383 -33.84 -6.85 -1.29
C GLN A 383 -34.15 -5.51 -1.99
N ALA A 384 -35.03 -5.58 -2.99
CA ALA A 384 -35.47 -4.40 -3.73
C ALA A 384 -36.23 -3.46 -2.79
N LEU A 385 -36.02 -2.16 -2.98
CA LEU A 385 -36.69 -1.11 -2.22
C LEU A 385 -37.88 -0.58 -3.04
N ASP A 386 -39.03 -0.41 -2.39
CA ASP A 386 -40.25 0.04 -3.04
C ASP A 386 -40.04 1.41 -3.71
N GLY A 387 -40.36 1.48 -5.01
CA GLY A 387 -40.17 2.67 -5.84
C GLY A 387 -38.77 2.86 -6.44
N GLU A 388 -37.72 2.19 -5.94
CA GLU A 388 -36.35 2.33 -6.47
C GLU A 388 -36.01 1.21 -7.47
N GLN A 389 -35.94 1.57 -8.76
CA GLN A 389 -35.50 0.64 -9.82
C GLN A 389 -34.01 0.27 -9.65
N SER A 390 -33.65 -0.98 -9.96
CA SER A 390 -32.29 -1.53 -9.84
C SER A 390 -31.66 -1.37 -8.44
N SER A 391 -32.50 -1.26 -7.39
CA SER A 391 -32.11 -1.31 -5.97
C SER A 391 -31.61 -2.68 -5.50
N ASP A 392 -31.72 -3.73 -6.34
CA ASP A 392 -31.26 -5.09 -6.07
C ASP A 392 -29.75 -5.31 -6.31
N TYR A 393 -29.06 -4.34 -6.91
CA TYR A 393 -27.67 -4.49 -7.34
C TYR A 393 -26.65 -3.84 -6.41
N ILE A 394 -25.62 -4.63 -6.08
CA ILE A 394 -24.33 -4.20 -5.53
C ILE A 394 -23.21 -4.96 -6.27
N ASN A 395 -22.03 -4.36 -6.43
CA ASN A 395 -20.87 -4.99 -7.06
C ASN A 395 -20.15 -5.93 -6.06
N ALA A 396 -20.82 -7.06 -5.77
CA ALA A 396 -20.36 -8.10 -4.86
C ALA A 396 -20.75 -9.50 -5.39
N ASN A 397 -19.94 -10.53 -5.10
CA ASN A 397 -20.22 -11.92 -5.44
C ASN A 397 -19.98 -12.84 -4.24
N TYR A 398 -20.81 -13.88 -4.10
CA TYR A 398 -20.54 -14.98 -3.19
C TYR A 398 -19.38 -15.84 -3.73
N ILE A 399 -18.44 -16.15 -2.84
CA ILE A 399 -17.30 -17.03 -3.06
C ILE A 399 -17.39 -18.19 -2.07
N ASP A 400 -17.19 -19.41 -2.53
CA ASP A 400 -17.12 -20.58 -1.66
C ASP A 400 -15.81 -20.59 -0.86
N GLY A 401 -15.85 -21.13 0.35
CA GLY A 401 -14.66 -21.50 1.12
C GLY A 401 -14.46 -23.01 1.16
N TYR A 402 -13.37 -23.43 1.80
CA TYR A 402 -13.03 -24.85 1.93
C TYR A 402 -14.20 -25.64 2.55
N HIS A 403 -14.82 -26.50 1.73
CA HIS A 403 -16.08 -27.22 2.02
C HIS A 403 -17.22 -26.36 2.60
N ARG A 404 -17.30 -25.07 2.25
CA ARG A 404 -18.31 -24.11 2.74
C ARG A 404 -18.88 -23.28 1.59
N PRO A 405 -20.05 -23.62 1.01
CA PRO A 405 -20.63 -22.83 -0.08
C PRO A 405 -20.95 -21.41 0.37
N ASN A 406 -20.67 -20.42 -0.48
CA ASN A 406 -20.89 -18.99 -0.23
C ASN A 406 -20.26 -18.45 1.08
N HIS A 407 -19.15 -19.01 1.56
CA HIS A 407 -18.53 -18.62 2.84
C HIS A 407 -18.11 -17.14 2.92
N TYR A 408 -17.76 -16.54 1.79
CA TYR A 408 -17.33 -15.15 1.69
C TYR A 408 -18.17 -14.37 0.68
N ILE A 409 -18.19 -13.05 0.85
CA ILE A 409 -18.67 -12.10 -0.16
C ILE A 409 -17.48 -11.25 -0.60
N ALA A 410 -17.02 -11.43 -1.83
CA ALA A 410 -16.00 -10.59 -2.45
C ALA A 410 -16.66 -9.36 -3.07
N THR A 411 -16.39 -8.17 -2.52
CA THR A 411 -17.03 -6.90 -2.92
C THR A 411 -16.03 -5.78 -3.16
N GLN A 412 -16.41 -4.78 -3.96
CA GLN A 412 -15.60 -3.57 -4.14
C GLN A 412 -15.52 -2.75 -2.84
N GLY A 413 -14.49 -1.91 -2.68
CA GLY A 413 -14.45 -0.93 -1.60
C GLY A 413 -15.52 0.14 -1.80
N PRO A 414 -16.46 0.34 -0.84
CA PRO A 414 -17.60 1.25 -1.01
C PRO A 414 -17.23 2.62 -1.57
N MET A 415 -17.99 3.08 -2.56
CA MET A 415 -18.04 4.48 -2.98
C MET A 415 -19.11 5.20 -2.14
N GLN A 416 -19.03 6.54 -2.06
CA GLN A 416 -19.98 7.36 -1.28
C GLN A 416 -21.43 6.96 -1.55
N GLU A 417 -21.81 6.87 -2.82
CA GLU A 417 -23.19 6.58 -3.26
C GLU A 417 -23.61 5.11 -3.06
N THR A 418 -22.71 4.27 -2.52
CA THR A 418 -22.92 2.84 -2.27
C THR A 418 -22.66 2.43 -0.81
N VAL A 419 -22.36 3.38 0.09
CA VAL A 419 -22.20 3.10 1.54
C VAL A 419 -23.48 2.49 2.12
N PHE A 420 -24.65 3.02 1.73
CA PHE A 420 -25.94 2.48 2.14
C PHE A 420 -26.21 1.08 1.58
N ASP A 421 -25.96 0.85 0.28
CA ASP A 421 -26.09 -0.48 -0.34
C ASP A 421 -25.17 -1.51 0.33
N PHE A 422 -23.97 -1.10 0.75
CA PHE A 422 -23.03 -1.95 1.49
C PHE A 422 -23.54 -2.32 2.89
N TRP A 423 -24.06 -1.38 3.68
CA TRP A 423 -24.64 -1.71 4.99
C TRP A 423 -25.94 -2.51 4.88
N ARG A 424 -26.77 -2.26 3.85
CA ARG A 424 -27.94 -3.11 3.54
C ARG A 424 -27.51 -4.55 3.21
N MET A 425 -26.40 -4.73 2.47
CA MET A 425 -25.80 -6.04 2.22
C MET A 425 -25.35 -6.73 3.50
N VAL A 426 -24.52 -6.06 4.32
CA VAL A 426 -23.98 -6.61 5.58
C VAL A 426 -25.12 -7.05 6.53
N TRP A 427 -26.20 -6.27 6.61
CA TRP A 427 -27.38 -6.64 7.40
C TRP A 427 -28.15 -7.83 6.79
N GLN A 428 -28.44 -7.77 5.49
CA GLN A 428 -29.23 -8.82 4.82
C GLN A 428 -28.57 -10.18 4.93
N GLU A 429 -27.26 -10.25 4.71
CA GLU A 429 -26.48 -11.48 4.66
C GLU A 429 -26.07 -11.99 6.06
N ASN A 430 -26.52 -11.34 7.14
CA ASN A 430 -26.17 -11.65 8.53
C ASN A 430 -24.64 -11.69 8.79
N THR A 431 -23.89 -10.84 8.09
CA THR A 431 -22.44 -10.73 8.23
C THR A 431 -22.05 -10.13 9.57
N ALA A 432 -21.32 -10.87 10.40
CA ALA A 432 -20.71 -10.36 11.63
C ALA A 432 -19.26 -9.85 11.43
N THR A 433 -18.62 -10.19 10.31
CA THR A 433 -17.19 -9.93 10.06
C THR A 433 -16.97 -9.30 8.70
N ILE A 434 -16.35 -8.12 8.70
CA ILE A 434 -15.91 -7.39 7.51
C ILE A 434 -14.38 -7.37 7.46
N VAL A 435 -13.79 -7.70 6.33
CA VAL A 435 -12.33 -7.72 6.11
C VAL A 435 -11.97 -6.70 5.04
N MET A 436 -11.24 -5.66 5.42
CA MET A 436 -10.82 -4.54 4.57
C MET A 436 -9.30 -4.64 4.32
N VAL A 437 -8.91 -5.03 3.10
CA VAL A 437 -7.50 -5.23 2.71
C VAL A 437 -7.04 -4.08 1.79
N THR A 438 -7.25 -2.84 2.21
CA THR A 438 -6.83 -1.64 1.48
C THR A 438 -6.78 -0.44 2.43
N ASN A 439 -5.83 0.46 2.23
CA ASN A 439 -5.91 1.78 2.84
C ASN A 439 -6.94 2.64 2.06
N LEU A 440 -7.50 3.68 2.68
CA LEU A 440 -8.49 4.58 2.05
C LEU A 440 -7.90 5.33 0.84
N VAL A 441 -6.66 5.78 0.94
CA VAL A 441 -5.93 6.54 -0.10
C VAL A 441 -4.52 5.97 -0.27
N GLU A 442 -4.17 5.61 -1.51
CA GLU A 442 -2.87 5.03 -1.88
C GLU A 442 -2.31 5.79 -3.10
N VAL A 443 -1.04 6.18 -3.06
CA VAL A 443 -0.40 7.07 -4.08
C VAL A 443 -1.24 8.32 -4.43
N GLY A 444 -1.94 8.89 -3.45
CA GLY A 444 -2.83 10.06 -3.66
C GLY A 444 -4.12 9.76 -4.42
N ARG A 445 -4.50 8.49 -4.60
CA ARG A 445 -5.76 8.07 -5.23
C ARG A 445 -6.67 7.41 -4.20
N VAL A 446 -7.95 7.79 -4.18
CA VAL A 446 -8.96 7.14 -3.33
C VAL A 446 -9.19 5.71 -3.80
N LYS A 447 -8.99 4.76 -2.88
CA LYS A 447 -9.16 3.32 -3.09
C LYS A 447 -10.48 2.81 -2.53
N CYS A 448 -10.92 3.37 -1.40
CA CYS A 448 -12.17 3.07 -0.72
C CYS A 448 -12.69 4.36 -0.07
N CYS A 449 -14.02 4.56 0.03
CA CYS A 449 -14.55 5.60 0.90
C CYS A 449 -14.50 5.14 2.37
N LYS A 450 -14.50 6.07 3.32
CA LYS A 450 -14.76 5.77 4.72
C LYS A 450 -16.25 5.51 4.85
N TYR A 451 -16.62 4.26 5.10
CA TYR A 451 -18.02 3.80 5.19
C TYR A 451 -18.47 3.58 6.65
N TRP A 452 -17.71 4.10 7.62
CA TRP A 452 -17.96 3.90 9.04
C TRP A 452 -17.79 5.22 9.82
N PRO A 453 -18.56 5.43 10.90
CA PRO A 453 -18.46 6.64 11.72
C PRO A 453 -17.27 6.63 12.69
N ASP A 454 -16.97 7.79 13.27
CA ASP A 454 -16.09 7.92 14.44
C ASP A 454 -16.85 7.83 15.78
N ASP A 455 -18.17 8.01 15.74
CA ASP A 455 -19.13 7.66 16.81
C ASP A 455 -20.33 7.01 16.13
N THR A 456 -21.36 7.77 15.75
CA THR A 456 -22.64 7.26 15.25
C THR A 456 -23.06 7.98 13.97
N GLU A 457 -23.52 7.22 12.97
CA GLU A 457 -24.06 7.74 11.71
C GLU A 457 -25.27 6.90 11.25
N ILE A 458 -26.19 7.52 10.50
CA ILE A 458 -27.44 6.88 10.04
C ILE A 458 -27.48 6.88 8.51
N TYR A 459 -27.24 5.71 7.93
CA TYR A 459 -27.33 5.46 6.49
C TYR A 459 -28.78 5.04 6.15
N ARG A 460 -29.66 6.03 5.92
CA ARG A 460 -31.12 5.86 5.74
C ARG A 460 -31.81 5.15 6.91
N ASP A 461 -32.09 3.86 6.79
CA ASP A 461 -32.72 3.02 7.83
C ASP A 461 -31.70 2.21 8.64
N MET A 462 -30.42 2.24 8.28
CA MET A 462 -29.31 1.59 8.99
C MET A 462 -28.59 2.59 9.90
N LYS A 463 -28.72 2.45 11.23
CA LYS A 463 -27.87 3.15 12.20
C LYS A 463 -26.62 2.31 12.48
N VAL A 464 -25.45 2.95 12.48
CA VAL A 464 -24.17 2.35 12.82
C VAL A 464 -23.52 3.18 13.93
N THR A 465 -23.07 2.53 14.99
CA THR A 465 -22.38 3.14 16.14
C THR A 465 -21.06 2.39 16.40
N LEU A 466 -19.95 3.12 16.48
CA LEU A 466 -18.64 2.59 16.86
C LEU A 466 -18.60 2.32 18.37
N ILE A 467 -18.32 1.07 18.76
CA ILE A 467 -18.16 0.66 20.18
C ILE A 467 -16.69 0.72 20.59
N GLU A 468 -15.78 0.22 19.73
CA GLU A 468 -14.38 0.02 20.07
C GLU A 468 -13.47 0.16 18.84
N THR A 469 -12.27 0.71 19.01
CA THR A 469 -11.17 0.62 18.03
C THR A 469 -9.91 0.07 18.70
N GLN A 470 -9.45 -1.10 18.26
CA GLN A 470 -8.19 -1.73 18.66
C GLN A 470 -7.11 -1.43 17.61
N LEU A 471 -6.11 -0.62 17.97
CA LEU A 471 -4.95 -0.30 17.11
C LEU A 471 -3.81 -1.31 17.31
N LEU A 472 -3.32 -1.87 16.20
CA LEU A 472 -2.13 -2.71 16.09
C LEU A 472 -1.25 -2.19 14.93
N SER A 473 -0.01 -2.66 14.80
CA SER A 473 0.95 -2.16 13.78
C SER A 473 0.44 -2.26 12.34
N GLU A 474 0.06 -3.46 11.92
CA GLU A 474 -0.28 -3.80 10.53
C GLU A 474 -1.79 -3.86 10.25
N TYR A 475 -2.62 -3.70 11.29
CA TYR A 475 -4.07 -3.71 11.16
C TYR A 475 -4.81 -3.01 12.31
N VAL A 476 -6.04 -2.58 12.02
CA VAL A 476 -6.99 -2.01 12.99
C VAL A 476 -8.21 -2.91 13.09
N ILE A 477 -8.71 -3.19 14.28
CA ILE A 477 -10.02 -3.83 14.49
C ILE A 477 -11.00 -2.77 14.99
N ARG A 478 -12.19 -2.67 14.39
CA ARG A 478 -13.29 -1.84 14.86
C ARG A 478 -14.51 -2.69 15.16
N THR A 479 -15.17 -2.43 16.26
CA THR A 479 -16.40 -3.13 16.68
C THR A 479 -17.55 -2.14 16.59
N PHE A 480 -18.61 -2.49 15.87
CA PHE A 480 -19.79 -1.66 15.64
C PHE A 480 -21.05 -2.30 16.21
N ALA A 481 -21.91 -1.51 16.83
CA ALA A 481 -23.33 -1.83 16.97
C ALA A 481 -24.05 -1.35 15.70
N VAL A 482 -24.85 -2.22 15.11
CA VAL A 482 -25.69 -1.88 13.96
C VAL A 482 -27.15 -2.18 14.27
N GLU A 483 -28.02 -1.24 13.93
CA GLU A 483 -29.46 -1.30 14.14
C GLU A 483 -30.17 -0.98 12.82
N LYS A 484 -31.24 -1.72 12.50
CA LYS A 484 -32.10 -1.41 11.35
C LYS A 484 -33.46 -0.90 11.84
N ARG A 485 -33.92 0.25 11.34
CA ARG A 485 -35.23 0.82 11.69
C ARG A 485 -36.35 -0.17 11.39
N GLY A 486 -37.13 -0.53 12.40
CA GLY A 486 -38.22 -1.52 12.30
C GLY A 486 -37.79 -2.97 12.55
N ALA A 487 -36.50 -3.26 12.72
CA ALA A 487 -36.04 -4.50 13.33
C ALA A 487 -35.93 -4.31 14.86
N HIS A 488 -36.19 -5.39 15.61
CA HIS A 488 -36.09 -5.42 17.08
C HIS A 488 -34.82 -6.16 17.53
N GLU A 489 -33.71 -5.94 16.83
CA GLU A 489 -32.40 -6.54 17.11
C GLU A 489 -31.27 -5.53 16.92
N ILE A 490 -30.18 -5.71 17.66
CA ILE A 490 -28.92 -4.98 17.49
C ILE A 490 -27.85 -6.02 17.19
N ARG A 491 -27.04 -5.80 16.15
CA ARG A 491 -25.99 -6.75 15.73
C ARG A 491 -24.60 -6.16 15.96
N GLU A 492 -23.73 -6.94 16.59
CA GLU A 492 -22.31 -6.61 16.69
C GLU A 492 -21.59 -7.01 15.40
N ILE A 493 -20.92 -6.06 14.75
CA ILE A 493 -20.19 -6.27 13.49
C ILE A 493 -18.75 -5.80 13.66
N ARG A 494 -17.79 -6.65 13.32
CA ARG A 494 -16.36 -6.39 13.47
C ARG A 494 -15.70 -6.14 12.10
N GLN A 495 -15.13 -4.96 11.92
CA GLN A 495 -14.25 -4.65 10.78
C GLN A 495 -12.80 -4.94 11.16
N PHE A 496 -12.14 -5.77 10.37
CA PHE A 496 -10.71 -6.04 10.40
C PHE A 496 -10.07 -5.34 9.21
N HIS A 497 -9.29 -4.28 9.46
CA HIS A 497 -8.70 -3.42 8.45
C HIS A 497 -7.19 -3.61 8.40
N PHE A 498 -6.71 -4.36 7.40
CA PHE A 498 -5.28 -4.59 7.17
C PHE A 498 -4.65 -3.39 6.46
N THR A 499 -3.78 -2.67 7.17
CA THR A 499 -3.11 -1.45 6.72
C THR A 499 -1.72 -1.73 6.15
N GLY A 500 -1.10 -2.87 6.49
CA GLY A 500 0.26 -3.25 6.10
C GLY A 500 0.49 -3.53 4.60
N TRP A 501 -0.56 -3.63 3.77
CA TRP A 501 -0.37 -3.90 2.34
C TRP A 501 0.13 -2.64 1.60
N PRO A 502 1.28 -2.71 0.89
CA PRO A 502 1.86 -1.54 0.22
C PRO A 502 1.03 -0.98 -0.95
N ASP A 503 1.27 0.31 -1.25
CA ASP A 503 0.72 1.07 -2.39
C ASP A 503 0.93 0.37 -3.75
N HIS A 504 2.01 -0.42 -3.87
CA HIS A 504 2.44 -1.17 -5.06
C HIS A 504 2.87 -2.59 -4.65
N GLY A 505 2.55 -3.58 -5.50
CA GLY A 505 2.94 -4.97 -5.30
C GLY A 505 2.27 -5.65 -4.08
N VAL A 506 3.08 -6.40 -3.35
CA VAL A 506 2.69 -7.32 -2.25
C VAL A 506 3.49 -7.02 -0.98
N PRO A 507 3.02 -7.45 0.22
CA PRO A 507 3.83 -7.42 1.43
C PRO A 507 5.17 -8.17 1.23
N TYR A 508 6.24 -7.69 1.84
CA TYR A 508 7.58 -8.30 1.69
C TYR A 508 7.73 -9.60 2.52
N HIS A 509 6.95 -9.73 3.59
CA HIS A 509 6.83 -10.92 4.44
C HIS A 509 5.34 -11.28 4.55
N ALA A 510 4.98 -12.55 4.66
CA ALA A 510 3.57 -12.94 4.78
C ALA A 510 3.07 -12.92 6.24
N SER A 511 3.98 -12.98 7.21
CA SER A 511 3.72 -13.11 8.65
C SER A 511 2.60 -12.22 9.19
N GLY A 512 2.60 -10.93 8.84
CA GLY A 512 1.58 -9.97 9.25
C GLY A 512 0.19 -10.29 8.70
N LEU A 513 0.10 -10.72 7.44
CA LEU A 513 -1.15 -11.16 6.82
C LEU A 513 -1.61 -12.52 7.37
N LEU A 514 -0.69 -13.44 7.65
CA LEU A 514 -1.00 -14.74 8.26
C LEU A 514 -1.55 -14.57 9.68
N GLY A 515 -0.91 -13.75 10.51
CA GLY A 515 -1.39 -13.38 11.84
C GLY A 515 -2.76 -12.67 11.79
N PHE A 516 -2.96 -11.82 10.78
CA PHE A 516 -4.25 -11.19 10.52
C PHE A 516 -5.36 -12.19 10.12
N ILE A 517 -5.09 -13.11 9.20
CA ILE A 517 -6.03 -14.19 8.80
C ILE A 517 -6.41 -15.04 10.02
N ARG A 518 -5.41 -15.52 10.79
CA ARG A 518 -5.65 -16.27 12.05
C ARG A 518 -6.52 -15.47 13.04
N ARG A 519 -6.25 -14.17 13.19
CA ARG A 519 -7.02 -13.27 14.07
C ARG A 519 -8.45 -13.03 13.58
N VAL A 520 -8.70 -13.00 12.28
CA VAL A 520 -10.05 -12.94 11.68
C VAL A 520 -10.78 -14.27 11.94
N LYS A 521 -10.20 -15.40 11.53
CA LYS A 521 -10.74 -16.76 11.67
C LYS A 521 -11.14 -17.05 13.14
N ALA A 522 -10.28 -16.68 14.09
CA ALA A 522 -10.52 -16.89 15.53
C ALA A 522 -11.53 -15.91 16.18
N LYS A 523 -11.85 -14.76 15.57
CA LYS A 523 -12.85 -13.81 16.09
C LYS A 523 -14.19 -13.83 15.33
N ASN A 524 -14.32 -14.60 14.24
CA ASN A 524 -15.56 -14.73 13.47
C ASN A 524 -16.56 -15.70 14.15
N PRO A 525 -17.81 -15.30 14.43
CA PRO A 525 -18.80 -16.20 15.05
C PRO A 525 -19.21 -17.36 14.14
N ALA A 526 -19.32 -18.57 14.71
CA ALA A 526 -19.67 -19.78 13.97
C ALA A 526 -21.12 -19.81 13.42
N ASN A 527 -21.98 -18.91 13.91
CA ASN A 527 -23.36 -18.70 13.48
C ASN A 527 -23.55 -17.43 12.62
N ALA A 528 -22.47 -16.75 12.24
CA ALA A 528 -22.53 -15.62 11.32
C ALA A 528 -22.82 -16.10 9.89
N GLY A 529 -23.39 -15.21 9.07
CA GLY A 529 -23.43 -15.37 7.63
C GLY A 529 -22.06 -15.12 6.97
N PRO A 530 -22.01 -14.94 5.64
CA PRO A 530 -20.77 -14.82 4.88
C PRO A 530 -19.87 -13.69 5.38
N MET A 531 -18.55 -13.91 5.41
CA MET A 531 -17.59 -12.85 5.72
C MET A 531 -17.45 -11.90 4.52
N VAL A 532 -17.66 -10.61 4.72
CA VAL A 532 -17.56 -9.61 3.63
C VAL A 532 -16.11 -9.16 3.48
N ILE A 533 -15.48 -9.49 2.36
CA ILE A 533 -14.07 -9.24 2.11
C ILE A 533 -13.91 -8.28 0.93
N HIS A 534 -13.22 -7.17 1.16
CA HIS A 534 -13.03 -6.13 0.15
C HIS A 534 -11.63 -5.54 0.16
N CYS A 535 -11.26 -4.95 -0.97
CA CYS A 535 -10.12 -4.05 -1.09
C CYS A 535 -10.61 -2.78 -1.80
N SER A 536 -9.95 -2.34 -2.87
CA SER A 536 -10.49 -1.30 -3.74
C SER A 536 -11.45 -1.88 -4.80
N ALA A 537 -11.00 -2.84 -5.60
CA ALA A 537 -11.81 -3.48 -6.65
C ALA A 537 -12.55 -4.76 -6.17
N GLY A 538 -12.16 -5.32 -5.03
CA GLY A 538 -12.72 -6.57 -4.54
C GLY A 538 -12.26 -7.80 -5.32
N ALA A 539 -11.02 -7.79 -5.83
CA ALA A 539 -10.53 -8.84 -6.74
C ALA A 539 -9.08 -9.28 -6.42
N GLY A 540 -8.10 -8.37 -6.44
CA GLY A 540 -6.69 -8.70 -6.21
C GLY A 540 -6.38 -9.12 -4.77
N ARG A 541 -6.13 -8.15 -3.89
CA ARG A 541 -5.87 -8.40 -2.45
C ARG A 541 -6.98 -9.20 -1.75
N THR A 542 -8.23 -9.02 -2.18
CA THR A 542 -9.40 -9.82 -1.73
C THR A 542 -9.25 -11.29 -2.10
N GLY A 543 -8.88 -11.60 -3.35
CA GLY A 543 -8.58 -12.96 -3.76
C GLY A 543 -7.39 -13.54 -3.01
N CYS A 544 -6.33 -12.74 -2.77
CA CYS A 544 -5.18 -13.19 -1.99
C CYS A 544 -5.56 -13.67 -0.59
N PHE A 545 -6.35 -12.87 0.14
CA PHE A 545 -6.85 -13.26 1.47
C PHE A 545 -7.66 -14.56 1.40
N ILE A 546 -8.62 -14.65 0.46
CA ILE A 546 -9.53 -15.81 0.35
C ILE A 546 -8.76 -17.08 -0.02
N VAL A 547 -7.84 -17.04 -1.00
CA VAL A 547 -7.06 -18.22 -1.39
C VAL A 547 -6.18 -18.69 -0.24
N ILE A 548 -5.52 -17.78 0.49
CA ILE A 548 -4.69 -18.18 1.63
C ILE A 548 -5.57 -18.82 2.73
N ASP A 549 -6.71 -18.22 3.10
CA ASP A 549 -7.62 -18.77 4.11
C ASP A 549 -8.14 -20.19 3.73
N ILE A 550 -8.56 -20.39 2.47
CA ILE A 550 -8.99 -21.70 1.94
C ILE A 550 -7.85 -22.72 1.94
N MET A 551 -6.64 -22.32 1.52
CA MET A 551 -5.50 -23.23 1.38
C MET A 551 -4.87 -23.59 2.73
N LEU A 552 -4.95 -22.72 3.73
CA LEU A 552 -4.58 -23.08 5.11
C LEU A 552 -5.54 -24.14 5.66
N ASP A 553 -6.86 -24.02 5.42
CA ASP A 553 -7.85 -25.03 5.80
C ASP A 553 -7.59 -26.38 5.08
N MET A 554 -7.17 -26.37 3.81
CA MET A 554 -6.81 -27.58 3.05
C MET A 554 -5.52 -28.22 3.56
N ALA A 555 -4.47 -27.43 3.79
CA ALA A 555 -3.19 -27.89 4.33
C ALA A 555 -3.35 -28.53 5.72
N GLU A 556 -4.14 -27.91 6.60
CA GLU A 556 -4.41 -28.35 7.97
C GLU A 556 -5.14 -29.71 8.02
N ARG A 557 -5.94 -30.05 7.00
CA ARG A 557 -6.87 -31.20 7.02
C ARG A 557 -6.49 -32.35 6.10
N GLU A 558 -5.92 -32.05 4.94
CA GLU A 558 -5.56 -33.04 3.91
C GLU A 558 -4.04 -33.19 3.71
N GLY A 559 -3.23 -32.28 4.25
CA GLY A 559 -1.78 -32.26 4.01
C GLY A 559 -1.39 -31.91 2.57
N VAL A 560 -2.30 -31.30 1.81
CA VAL A 560 -2.11 -30.83 0.42
C VAL A 560 -2.64 -29.42 0.23
N VAL A 561 -2.25 -28.76 -0.88
CA VAL A 561 -2.80 -27.46 -1.32
C VAL A 561 -3.02 -27.46 -2.83
N ASP A 562 -4.10 -26.81 -3.29
CA ASP A 562 -4.43 -26.66 -4.71
C ASP A 562 -4.72 -25.19 -5.07
N ILE A 563 -3.64 -24.42 -5.11
CA ILE A 563 -3.68 -22.96 -5.27
C ILE A 563 -4.16 -22.58 -6.68
N TYR A 564 -3.79 -23.36 -7.70
CA TYR A 564 -4.22 -23.16 -9.08
C TYR A 564 -5.74 -23.34 -9.24
N ASN A 565 -6.31 -24.47 -8.81
CA ASN A 565 -7.74 -24.70 -8.98
C ASN A 565 -8.57 -23.80 -8.05
N CYS A 566 -8.05 -23.42 -6.88
CA CYS A 566 -8.66 -22.41 -6.03
C CYS A 566 -8.79 -21.04 -6.74
N VAL A 567 -7.72 -20.53 -7.35
CA VAL A 567 -7.78 -19.26 -8.13
C VAL A 567 -8.68 -19.39 -9.35
N ARG A 568 -8.66 -20.54 -10.04
CA ARG A 568 -9.55 -20.86 -11.16
C ARG A 568 -11.03 -20.78 -10.77
N GLU A 569 -11.41 -21.38 -9.64
CA GLU A 569 -12.80 -21.35 -9.15
C GLU A 569 -13.22 -19.96 -8.66
N LEU A 570 -12.33 -19.24 -7.98
CA LEU A 570 -12.56 -17.83 -7.64
C LEU A 570 -12.82 -16.97 -8.88
N ARG A 571 -12.09 -17.22 -9.99
CA ARG A 571 -12.33 -16.57 -11.29
C ARG A 571 -13.58 -17.08 -12.03
N SER A 572 -14.14 -18.23 -11.64
CA SER A 572 -15.50 -18.65 -12.05
C SER A 572 -16.54 -17.71 -11.43
N ARG A 573 -16.42 -17.46 -10.11
CA ARG A 573 -17.40 -16.71 -9.32
C ARG A 573 -17.29 -15.20 -9.46
N ARG A 574 -16.10 -14.62 -9.65
CA ARG A 574 -15.90 -13.16 -9.80
C ARG A 574 -14.72 -12.81 -10.73
N VAL A 575 -14.87 -11.75 -11.51
CA VAL A 575 -13.87 -11.37 -12.52
C VAL A 575 -12.50 -11.01 -11.93
N ASN A 576 -11.45 -11.56 -12.54
CA ASN A 576 -10.04 -11.28 -12.25
C ASN A 576 -9.65 -11.37 -10.76
N MET A 577 -10.21 -12.34 -10.01
CA MET A 577 -9.69 -12.69 -8.68
C MET A 577 -8.20 -13.06 -8.78
N VAL A 578 -7.38 -12.51 -7.87
CA VAL A 578 -5.90 -12.47 -7.95
C VAL A 578 -5.41 -11.75 -9.23
N GLN A 579 -5.03 -10.48 -9.08
CA GLN A 579 -4.92 -9.52 -10.20
C GLN A 579 -3.51 -9.33 -10.77
N THR A 580 -2.47 -9.92 -10.19
CA THR A 580 -1.11 -9.89 -10.73
C THR A 580 -0.37 -11.19 -10.47
N GLU A 581 0.65 -11.48 -11.29
CA GLU A 581 1.64 -12.55 -11.06
C GLU A 581 2.27 -12.42 -9.65
N GLU A 582 2.70 -11.20 -9.27
CA GLU A 582 3.25 -10.90 -7.93
C GLU A 582 2.31 -11.36 -6.79
N GLN A 583 0.99 -11.17 -6.95
CA GLN A 583 0.00 -11.64 -5.98
C GLN A 583 -0.12 -13.16 -5.96
N TYR A 584 0.01 -13.82 -7.12
CA TYR A 584 -0.04 -15.27 -7.23
C TYR A 584 1.19 -15.94 -6.60
N VAL A 585 2.39 -15.39 -6.82
CA VAL A 585 3.63 -15.84 -6.16
C VAL A 585 3.55 -15.61 -4.64
N PHE A 586 3.06 -14.44 -4.20
CA PHE A 586 2.93 -14.13 -2.77
C PHE A 586 1.96 -15.06 -2.04
N ILE A 587 0.89 -15.55 -2.69
CA ILE A 587 0.00 -16.56 -2.11
C ILE A 587 0.76 -17.86 -1.80
N HIS A 588 1.59 -18.33 -2.74
CA HIS A 588 2.42 -19.52 -2.54
C HIS A 588 3.42 -19.35 -1.40
N ASP A 589 4.12 -18.21 -1.36
CA ASP A 589 5.08 -17.90 -0.30
C ASP A 589 4.41 -17.77 1.08
N ALA A 590 3.20 -17.20 1.14
CA ALA A 590 2.43 -17.10 2.39
C ALA A 590 1.99 -18.47 2.91
N ILE A 591 1.53 -19.35 2.02
CA ILE A 591 1.13 -20.72 2.40
C ILE A 591 2.35 -21.54 2.82
N LEU A 592 3.49 -21.38 2.14
CA LEU A 592 4.76 -22.00 2.53
C LEU A 592 5.25 -21.53 3.90
N GLU A 593 5.28 -20.22 4.14
CA GLU A 593 5.67 -19.64 5.44
C GLU A 593 4.77 -20.18 6.57
N ALA A 594 3.46 -20.27 6.33
CA ALA A 594 2.51 -20.82 7.29
C ALA A 594 2.70 -22.33 7.55
N CYS A 595 3.00 -23.11 6.51
CA CYS A 595 3.23 -24.57 6.63
C CYS A 595 4.56 -24.89 7.33
N LEU A 596 5.60 -24.10 7.11
CA LEU A 596 6.90 -24.27 7.77
C LEU A 596 6.89 -23.81 9.23
N CYS A 597 6.21 -22.71 9.54
CA CYS A 597 6.18 -22.13 10.89
C CYS A 597 5.07 -22.68 11.80
N GLY A 598 3.98 -23.22 11.25
CA GLY A 598 2.81 -23.62 12.04
C GLY A 598 2.18 -22.45 12.82
N ASP A 599 1.53 -22.74 13.95
CA ASP A 599 1.08 -21.71 14.90
C ASP A 599 1.86 -21.77 16.22
N THR A 600 2.77 -20.81 16.40
CA THR A 600 3.60 -20.63 17.60
C THR A 600 2.93 -19.75 18.66
N THR A 601 1.63 -19.49 18.55
CA THR A 601 0.87 -18.63 19.49
C THR A 601 0.63 -19.32 20.83
N ILE A 602 1.51 -19.08 21.82
CA ILE A 602 1.40 -19.68 23.16
C ILE A 602 0.56 -18.81 24.12
N PRO A 603 -0.49 -19.34 24.77
CA PRO A 603 -1.21 -18.66 25.85
C PRO A 603 -0.29 -18.34 27.04
N ALA A 604 -0.39 -17.12 27.59
CA ALA A 604 0.52 -16.64 28.64
C ALA A 604 0.52 -17.48 29.93
N ASN A 605 -0.57 -18.20 30.23
CA ASN A 605 -0.66 -19.15 31.35
C ASN A 605 0.00 -20.51 31.08
N GLN A 606 0.35 -20.82 29.83
CA GLN A 606 0.97 -22.07 29.39
C GLN A 606 2.46 -21.93 29.04
N ILE A 607 2.97 -20.69 28.90
CA ILE A 607 4.34 -20.43 28.44
C ILE A 607 5.43 -21.14 29.27
N ARG A 608 5.20 -21.31 30.58
CA ARG A 608 6.15 -22.04 31.44
C ARG A 608 6.26 -23.52 31.08
N SER A 609 5.14 -24.23 30.89
CA SER A 609 5.17 -25.66 30.54
C SER A 609 5.70 -25.87 29.12
N VAL A 610 5.19 -25.08 28.16
CA VAL A 610 5.62 -25.16 26.75
C VAL A 610 7.13 -24.90 26.62
N TYR A 611 7.68 -23.91 27.34
CA TYR A 611 9.13 -23.67 27.35
C TYR A 611 9.94 -24.85 27.89
N TYR A 612 9.50 -25.54 28.95
CA TYR A 612 10.20 -26.73 29.44
C TYR A 612 10.17 -27.89 28.43
N ASP A 613 9.01 -28.14 27.81
CA ASP A 613 8.89 -29.19 26.78
C ASP A 613 9.71 -28.86 25.53
N MET A 614 9.69 -27.60 25.05
CA MET A 614 10.47 -27.16 23.88
C MET A 614 12.00 -27.22 24.08
N ASN A 615 12.46 -27.17 25.33
CA ASN A 615 13.88 -27.32 25.70
C ASN A 615 14.28 -28.79 25.96
N ARG A 616 13.34 -29.73 25.95
CA ARG A 616 13.67 -31.15 26.06
C ARG A 616 14.38 -31.62 24.78
N LEU A 617 15.48 -32.36 24.93
CA LEU A 617 16.15 -33.01 23.82
C LEU A 617 15.29 -34.16 23.29
N ASP A 618 15.08 -34.20 21.98
CA ASP A 618 14.57 -35.37 21.29
C ASP A 618 15.70 -36.41 21.10
N PRO A 619 15.53 -37.66 21.59
CA PRO A 619 16.56 -38.70 21.46
C PRO A 619 16.86 -39.15 20.02
N GLN A 620 15.97 -38.89 19.06
CA GLN A 620 16.13 -39.26 17.65
C GLN A 620 16.85 -38.16 16.86
N THR A 621 16.49 -36.89 17.04
CA THR A 621 17.09 -35.77 16.29
C THR A 621 18.32 -35.16 16.98
N ASN A 622 18.56 -35.49 18.26
CA ASN A 622 19.58 -34.87 19.12
C ASN A 622 19.51 -33.33 19.10
N SER A 623 18.28 -32.82 19.16
CA SER A 623 17.94 -31.42 19.05
C SER A 623 16.77 -31.09 19.99
N THR A 624 16.53 -29.81 20.22
CA THR A 624 15.39 -29.29 20.99
C THR A 624 14.44 -28.59 20.04
N GLN A 625 13.15 -28.54 20.36
CA GLN A 625 12.15 -27.90 19.50
C GLN A 625 12.45 -26.39 19.33
N ILE A 626 12.91 -25.71 20.39
CA ILE A 626 13.32 -24.30 20.32
C ILE A 626 14.52 -24.07 19.36
N LYS A 627 15.40 -25.07 19.20
CA LYS A 627 16.51 -25.04 18.23
C LYS A 627 16.04 -25.34 16.80
N GLU A 628 14.96 -26.11 16.65
CA GLU A 628 14.32 -26.39 15.37
C GLU A 628 13.49 -25.19 14.89
N GLU A 629 12.69 -24.57 15.76
CA GLU A 629 12.01 -23.31 15.48
C GLU A 629 12.99 -22.20 15.08
N PHE A 630 14.13 -22.08 15.78
CA PHE A 630 15.19 -21.15 15.38
C PHE A 630 15.81 -21.47 14.00
N ARG A 631 15.93 -22.75 13.60
CA ARG A 631 16.31 -23.11 12.22
C ARG A 631 15.23 -22.68 11.23
N THR A 632 13.97 -22.94 11.52
CA THR A 632 12.83 -22.52 10.68
C THR A 632 12.82 -21.01 10.46
N LEU A 633 13.03 -20.21 11.51
CA LEU A 633 13.15 -18.75 11.40
C LEU A 633 14.27 -18.34 10.42
N ASN A 634 15.43 -18.99 10.45
CA ASN A 634 16.51 -18.74 9.50
C ASN A 634 16.18 -19.22 8.06
N MET A 635 15.36 -20.25 7.89
CA MET A 635 14.91 -20.74 6.59
C MET A 635 13.85 -19.84 5.93
N VAL A 636 12.92 -19.28 6.72
CA VAL A 636 11.85 -18.40 6.18
C VAL A 636 12.25 -16.93 6.09
N THR A 637 13.33 -16.51 6.76
CA THR A 637 13.84 -15.13 6.67
C THR A 637 14.39 -14.87 5.26
N PRO A 638 13.79 -13.94 4.47
CA PRO A 638 14.25 -13.68 3.11
C PRO A 638 15.64 -13.06 3.10
N THR A 639 16.55 -13.63 2.32
CA THR A 639 17.88 -13.05 2.08
C THR A 639 17.75 -11.71 1.37
N LEU A 640 18.15 -10.62 2.03
CA LEU A 640 18.16 -9.28 1.44
C LEU A 640 19.09 -9.25 0.22
N ARG A 641 18.60 -8.70 -0.89
CA ARG A 641 19.38 -8.61 -2.13
C ARG A 641 20.21 -7.33 -2.19
N VAL A 642 21.16 -7.26 -3.13
CA VAL A 642 21.96 -6.04 -3.38
C VAL A 642 21.07 -4.85 -3.73
N GLU A 643 19.96 -5.09 -4.43
CA GLU A 643 18.93 -4.08 -4.71
C GLU A 643 18.07 -3.68 -3.50
N ASP A 644 17.92 -4.54 -2.48
CA ASP A 644 17.17 -4.20 -1.25
C ASP A 644 17.95 -3.21 -0.36
N CYS A 645 19.28 -3.27 -0.37
CA CYS A 645 20.18 -2.43 0.43
C CYS A 645 20.93 -1.38 -0.41
N SER A 646 20.34 -0.96 -1.54
CA SER A 646 21.04 -0.18 -2.57
C SER A 646 21.55 1.18 -2.11
N ILE A 647 20.95 1.78 -1.07
CA ILE A 647 21.40 3.05 -0.48
C ILE A 647 22.53 2.81 0.53
N ALA A 648 22.44 1.75 1.35
CA ALA A 648 23.49 1.37 2.28
C ALA A 648 24.81 1.00 1.57
N LEU A 649 24.70 0.40 0.39
CA LEU A 649 25.81 -0.03 -0.48
C LEU A 649 26.40 1.08 -1.37
N LEU A 650 25.97 2.34 -1.25
CA LEU A 650 26.61 3.45 -1.97
C LEU A 650 28.01 3.73 -1.40
N PRO A 651 29.07 3.93 -2.21
CA PRO A 651 30.44 4.09 -1.70
C PRO A 651 30.62 5.17 -0.63
N ARG A 652 29.89 6.29 -0.72
CA ARG A 652 29.89 7.37 0.28
C ARG A 652 29.29 7.01 1.66
N ASN A 653 28.68 5.82 1.76
CA ASN A 653 28.02 5.30 2.96
C ASN A 653 28.76 4.07 3.54
N HIS A 654 29.74 3.49 2.84
CA HIS A 654 30.45 2.28 3.30
C HIS A 654 31.11 2.49 4.67
N GLU A 655 31.85 3.60 4.84
CA GLU A 655 32.47 3.99 6.12
C GLU A 655 31.48 4.31 7.24
N LYS A 656 30.17 4.30 6.97
CA LYS A 656 29.09 4.50 7.96
C LYS A 656 28.47 3.19 8.43
N ASN A 657 28.87 2.06 7.87
CA ASN A 657 28.41 0.73 8.25
C ASN A 657 29.47 0.07 9.15
N ARG A 658 29.07 -0.41 10.33
CA ARG A 658 29.95 -1.15 11.25
C ARG A 658 30.29 -2.54 10.73
N CYS A 659 29.37 -3.14 9.98
CA CYS A 659 29.53 -4.40 9.27
C CYS A 659 28.82 -4.30 7.91
N MET A 660 29.40 -4.85 6.86
CA MET A 660 28.79 -4.83 5.51
C MET A 660 27.79 -5.97 5.30
N ASP A 661 27.75 -6.96 6.20
CA ASP A 661 26.75 -8.04 6.23
C ASP A 661 25.51 -7.65 7.05
N VAL A 662 25.58 -6.56 7.82
CA VAL A 662 24.49 -6.03 8.66
C VAL A 662 24.06 -4.66 8.15
N LEU A 663 23.26 -4.67 7.07
CA LEU A 663 22.76 -3.47 6.40
C LEU A 663 21.23 -3.37 6.52
N PRO A 664 20.68 -2.18 6.81
CA PRO A 664 19.24 -1.96 6.75
C PRO A 664 18.77 -1.97 5.29
N PRO A 665 17.62 -2.59 4.98
CA PRO A 665 17.04 -2.49 3.65
C PRO A 665 16.47 -1.09 3.44
N ASP A 666 16.54 -0.59 2.21
CA ASP A 666 16.11 0.73 1.76
C ASP A 666 14.63 1.01 2.12
N ARG A 667 13.81 -0.06 2.18
CA ARG A 667 12.40 -0.02 2.60
C ARG A 667 12.17 0.27 4.10
N CYS A 668 13.21 0.21 4.94
CA CYS A 668 13.15 0.47 6.38
C CYS A 668 14.02 1.66 6.82
N LEU A 669 14.82 2.25 5.93
CA LEU A 669 15.74 3.34 6.27
C LEU A 669 15.04 4.58 6.86
N PRO A 670 15.49 5.10 8.01
CA PRO A 670 15.26 6.48 8.39
C PRO A 670 16.18 7.40 7.58
N PHE A 671 15.67 8.55 7.15
CA PHE A 671 16.43 9.52 6.34
C PHE A 671 16.65 10.81 7.15
N LEU A 672 17.92 11.15 7.37
CA LEU A 672 18.31 12.35 8.11
C LEU A 672 18.00 13.62 7.31
N ILE A 673 17.52 14.66 7.98
CA ILE A 673 17.20 15.93 7.35
C ILE A 673 18.51 16.69 7.12
N THR A 674 18.87 16.87 5.86
CA THR A 674 20.01 17.69 5.44
C THR A 674 19.61 19.17 5.49
N ILE A 675 20.26 19.93 6.36
CA ILE A 675 20.26 21.40 6.32
C ILE A 675 21.49 21.83 5.48
N ASP A 676 21.43 23.00 4.85
CA ASP A 676 22.35 23.40 3.78
C ASP A 676 23.84 23.17 4.10
N GLY A 677 24.54 22.51 3.17
CA GLY A 677 25.95 22.11 3.28
C GLY A 677 26.17 20.65 3.70
N GLU A 678 25.20 19.97 4.32
CA GLU A 678 25.36 18.56 4.72
C GLU A 678 25.01 17.58 3.58
N SER A 679 26.01 16.84 3.10
CA SER A 679 25.90 15.95 1.93
C SER A 679 25.30 14.56 2.18
N SER A 680 25.04 14.20 3.45
CA SER A 680 24.57 12.87 3.86
C SER A 680 23.22 12.92 4.58
N ASN A 681 22.28 12.17 4.01
CA ASN A 681 20.97 11.83 4.58
C ASN A 681 20.92 10.39 5.14
N TYR A 682 22.03 9.63 5.08
CA TYR A 682 22.10 8.22 5.47
C TYR A 682 22.69 8.01 6.87
N ILE A 683 22.14 7.02 7.58
CA ILE A 683 22.68 6.35 8.77
C ILE A 683 22.30 4.86 8.71
N ASN A 684 23.15 3.97 9.22
CA ASN A 684 22.83 2.54 9.32
C ASN A 684 21.86 2.31 10.49
N ALA A 685 20.56 2.35 10.18
CA ALA A 685 19.46 2.12 11.10
C ALA A 685 18.21 1.64 10.34
N ALA A 686 17.27 1.00 11.03
CA ALA A 686 15.99 0.54 10.49
C ALA A 686 14.84 0.98 11.39
N LEU A 687 13.79 1.54 10.78
CA LEU A 687 12.48 1.71 11.39
C LEU A 687 11.84 0.34 11.59
N MET A 688 11.37 0.06 12.81
CA MET A 688 10.70 -1.18 13.18
C MET A 688 9.40 -0.91 13.93
N ASP A 689 8.46 -1.84 13.78
CA ASP A 689 7.12 -1.74 14.34
C ASP A 689 7.08 -2.29 15.77
N SER A 690 6.10 -1.82 16.55
CA SER A 690 5.75 -2.37 17.86
C SER A 690 4.42 -3.13 17.78
N TYR A 691 3.99 -3.80 18.85
CA TYR A 691 2.68 -4.45 18.88
C TYR A 691 1.49 -3.52 18.56
N LYS A 692 1.58 -2.21 18.88
CA LYS A 692 0.46 -1.25 18.74
C LYS A 692 0.66 -0.16 17.68
N GLN A 693 1.89 0.09 17.24
CA GLN A 693 2.23 1.26 16.42
C GLN A 693 3.33 0.91 15.40
N PRO A 694 3.16 1.27 14.11
CA PRO A 694 4.19 1.09 13.10
C PRO A 694 5.32 2.12 13.25
N SER A 695 6.55 1.73 12.89
CA SER A 695 7.77 2.55 13.00
C SER A 695 8.01 3.17 14.38
N ALA A 696 7.60 2.47 15.44
CA ALA A 696 7.71 2.90 16.84
C ALA A 696 9.14 2.79 17.40
N PHE A 697 9.96 1.91 16.82
CA PHE A 697 11.36 1.72 17.20
C PHE A 697 12.29 2.14 16.05
N ILE A 698 13.49 2.59 16.41
CA ILE A 698 14.60 2.74 15.46
C ILE A 698 15.77 1.89 15.95
N VAL A 699 15.98 0.74 15.30
CA VAL A 699 17.10 -0.15 15.59
C VAL A 699 18.31 0.35 14.80
N THR A 700 19.41 0.64 15.48
CA THR A 700 20.63 1.22 14.91
C THR A 700 21.85 0.49 15.43
N GLN A 701 22.91 0.41 14.62
CA GLN A 701 24.23 0.05 15.12
C GLN A 701 24.69 1.05 16.21
N HIS A 702 25.59 0.62 17.10
CA HIS A 702 26.31 1.55 17.98
C HIS A 702 27.04 2.61 17.14
N PRO A 703 26.92 3.93 17.42
CA PRO A 703 27.50 4.98 16.59
C PRO A 703 29.01 4.82 16.37
N LEU A 704 29.46 4.89 15.12
CA LEU A 704 30.88 4.96 14.78
C LEU A 704 31.42 6.38 15.08
N PRO A 705 32.73 6.58 15.28
CA PRO A 705 33.30 7.91 15.56
C PRO A 705 32.93 8.98 14.51
N ASN A 706 32.81 8.59 13.25
CA ASN A 706 32.38 9.45 12.14
C ASN A 706 30.84 9.61 12.02
N THR A 707 30.03 8.79 12.71
CA THR A 707 28.55 8.86 12.69
C THR A 707 27.91 9.35 14.00
N VAL A 708 28.66 9.69 15.06
CA VAL A 708 28.10 10.25 16.31
C VAL A 708 27.20 11.48 16.04
N LYS A 709 27.61 12.35 15.12
CA LYS A 709 26.80 13.50 14.68
C LYS A 709 25.48 13.06 14.01
N ASP A 710 25.55 12.07 13.13
CA ASP A 710 24.40 11.55 12.39
C ASP A 710 23.42 10.80 13.31
N PHE A 711 23.91 10.17 14.38
CA PHE A 711 23.09 9.59 15.45
C PHE A 711 22.29 10.66 16.21
N TRP A 712 22.91 11.76 16.64
CA TRP A 712 22.16 12.84 17.28
C TRP A 712 21.21 13.58 16.31
N ARG A 713 21.51 13.60 15.01
CA ARG A 713 20.54 14.02 13.97
C ARG A 713 19.33 13.09 13.91
N LEU A 714 19.54 11.76 13.93
CA LEU A 714 18.47 10.75 13.94
C LEU A 714 17.52 10.98 15.13
N VAL A 715 18.08 11.08 16.34
CA VAL A 715 17.34 11.33 17.59
C VAL A 715 16.46 12.59 17.49
N LEU A 716 16.99 13.70 16.96
CA LEU A 716 16.22 14.94 16.81
C LEU A 716 15.19 14.92 15.67
N ASP A 717 15.54 14.37 14.51
CA ASP A 717 14.68 14.42 13.31
C ASP A 717 13.48 13.47 13.38
N TYR A 718 13.60 12.41 14.18
CA TYR A 718 12.54 11.46 14.49
C TYR A 718 11.90 11.69 15.88
N HIS A 719 12.32 12.74 16.60
CA HIS A 719 11.79 13.13 17.91
C HIS A 719 11.87 12.01 18.98
N CYS A 720 12.97 11.25 18.99
CA CYS A 720 13.19 10.16 19.95
C CYS A 720 13.38 10.73 21.35
N THR A 721 12.52 10.35 22.29
CA THR A 721 12.57 10.79 23.71
C THR A 721 13.37 9.86 24.61
N SER A 722 13.77 8.69 24.11
CA SER A 722 14.43 7.63 24.86
C SER A 722 15.46 6.95 23.96
N ILE A 723 16.58 6.52 24.54
CA ILE A 723 17.66 5.80 23.86
C ILE A 723 17.99 4.59 24.75
N VAL A 724 17.94 3.39 24.18
CA VAL A 724 18.33 2.15 24.87
C VAL A 724 19.67 1.71 24.29
N MET A 725 20.68 1.60 25.14
CA MET A 725 22.02 1.11 24.80
C MET A 725 22.21 -0.26 25.44
N LEU A 726 22.54 -1.27 24.63
CA LEU A 726 22.61 -2.68 25.02
C LEU A 726 24.04 -3.26 25.00
N ASN A 727 25.03 -2.40 24.76
CA ASN A 727 26.46 -2.73 24.70
C ASN A 727 27.22 -1.75 25.60
N ASP A 728 28.43 -2.12 26.02
CA ASP A 728 29.37 -1.20 26.68
C ASP A 728 30.10 -0.26 25.70
N VAL A 729 30.82 0.73 26.26
CA VAL A 729 31.80 1.55 25.52
C VAL A 729 33.09 0.75 25.34
N ASP A 730 33.37 0.34 24.11
CA ASP A 730 34.62 -0.34 23.74
C ASP A 730 35.35 0.43 22.63
N PRO A 731 36.42 1.18 22.95
CA PRO A 731 37.24 1.87 21.96
C PRO A 731 37.94 0.94 20.95
N ALA A 732 38.30 -0.29 21.33
CA ALA A 732 38.96 -1.26 20.46
C ALA A 732 38.00 -1.83 19.40
N GLN A 733 36.71 -1.97 19.74
CA GLN A 733 35.64 -2.31 18.80
C GLN A 733 35.06 -1.09 18.05
N LEU A 734 35.69 0.09 18.13
CA LEU A 734 35.16 1.35 17.59
C LEU A 734 33.73 1.66 18.08
N CYS A 735 33.43 1.36 19.35
CA CYS A 735 32.19 1.69 20.05
C CYS A 735 32.42 2.88 21.01
N PRO A 736 32.65 4.11 20.48
CA PRO A 736 32.92 5.28 21.31
C PRO A 736 31.73 5.66 22.18
N GLN A 737 32.02 6.32 23.29
CA GLN A 737 31.06 7.14 24.00
C GLN A 737 30.54 8.25 23.07
N TYR A 738 29.22 8.29 22.86
CA TYR A 738 28.57 9.28 21.99
C TYR A 738 27.93 10.45 22.75
N TRP A 739 28.00 10.46 24.09
CA TRP A 739 27.33 11.44 24.97
C TRP A 739 28.33 12.27 25.81
N PRO A 740 27.93 13.46 26.30
CA PRO A 740 28.66 14.18 27.36
C PRO A 740 28.49 13.51 28.73
N GLU A 741 29.58 13.33 29.48
CA GLU A 741 29.51 13.04 30.93
C GLU A 741 29.26 14.30 31.76
N ASN A 742 29.73 15.46 31.29
CA ASN A 742 29.61 16.74 31.98
C ASN A 742 29.43 17.87 30.95
N GLY A 743 28.58 18.84 31.27
CA GLY A 743 28.39 20.04 30.45
C GLY A 743 27.77 19.74 29.08
N VAL A 744 28.28 20.41 28.02
CA VAL A 744 27.67 20.44 26.69
C VAL A 744 28.65 20.01 25.60
N HIS A 745 28.36 18.91 24.91
CA HIS A 745 29.05 18.50 23.69
C HIS A 745 28.38 19.11 22.45
N ARG A 746 29.17 19.43 21.41
CA ARG A 746 28.69 20.03 20.16
C ARG A 746 29.04 19.16 18.95
N HIS A 747 28.01 18.73 18.22
CA HIS A 747 28.12 17.88 17.04
C HIS A 747 27.60 18.67 15.81
N GLY A 748 28.44 19.60 15.33
CA GLY A 748 28.03 20.58 14.32
C GLY A 748 26.96 21.53 14.89
N PRO A 749 25.76 21.64 14.27
CA PRO A 749 24.70 22.50 14.80
C PRO A 749 24.02 21.91 16.04
N ILE A 750 24.16 20.61 16.33
CA ILE A 750 23.52 19.98 17.48
C ILE A 750 24.37 20.20 18.74
N GLN A 751 23.71 20.53 19.84
CA GLN A 751 24.28 20.61 21.18
C GLN A 751 23.57 19.57 22.06
N VAL A 752 24.34 18.77 22.77
CA VAL A 752 23.86 17.77 23.72
C VAL A 752 24.40 18.18 25.08
N GLU A 753 23.50 18.45 26.02
CA GLU A 753 23.79 18.85 27.40
C GLU A 753 23.49 17.68 28.33
N PHE A 754 24.44 17.30 29.17
CA PHE A 754 24.21 16.37 30.27
C PHE A 754 23.40 17.07 31.37
N VAL A 755 22.30 16.45 31.83
CA VAL A 755 21.43 17.01 32.88
C VAL A 755 21.61 16.22 34.18
N SER A 756 21.53 14.89 34.10
CA SER A 756 21.76 13.99 35.24
C SER A 756 22.03 12.56 34.75
N ALA A 757 22.60 11.74 35.63
CA ALA A 757 22.61 10.29 35.51
C ALA A 757 22.08 9.69 36.82
N ASP A 758 21.55 8.48 36.73
CA ASP A 758 21.15 7.66 37.87
C ASP A 758 21.54 6.19 37.61
N LEU A 759 21.65 5.40 38.67
CA LEU A 759 22.09 4.00 38.61
C LEU A 759 21.15 3.12 39.44
N GLU A 760 20.29 2.38 38.74
CA GLU A 760 19.34 1.44 39.34
C GLU A 760 19.71 0.02 38.92
N GLU A 761 20.22 -0.79 39.85
CA GLU A 761 20.70 -2.16 39.62
C GLU A 761 21.68 -2.23 38.43
N ASP A 762 21.33 -2.96 37.36
CA ASP A 762 22.14 -3.13 36.14
C ASP A 762 21.90 -2.02 35.09
N ILE A 763 21.12 -0.98 35.40
CA ILE A 763 20.66 0.06 34.45
C ILE A 763 21.24 1.44 34.80
N ILE A 764 21.95 2.05 33.83
CA ILE A 764 22.44 3.44 33.94
C ILE A 764 21.52 4.39 33.17
N SER A 765 20.61 5.05 33.89
CA SER A 765 19.75 6.10 33.34
C SER A 765 20.56 7.37 33.11
N ARG A 766 20.34 8.08 31.99
CA ARG A 766 21.00 9.35 31.68
C ARG A 766 20.04 10.32 31.00
N ILE A 767 19.85 11.49 31.59
CA ILE A 767 18.98 12.56 31.08
C ILE A 767 19.83 13.57 30.32
N PHE A 768 19.45 13.82 29.07
CA PHE A 768 20.10 14.80 28.20
C PHE A 768 19.12 15.87 27.74
N ARG A 769 19.58 17.12 27.65
CA ARG A 769 18.86 18.19 26.95
C ARG A 769 19.51 18.39 25.59
N ILE A 770 18.72 18.25 24.52
CA ILE A 770 19.22 18.32 23.14
C ILE A 770 18.69 19.59 22.48
N TYR A 771 19.58 20.31 21.79
CA TYR A 771 19.27 21.55 21.08
C TYR A 771 19.91 21.55 19.68
N ASN A 772 19.29 22.22 18.71
CA ASN A 772 19.85 22.41 17.37
C ASN A 772 19.97 23.91 17.09
N ALA A 773 21.21 24.41 17.07
CA ALA A 773 21.52 25.83 16.88
C ALA A 773 21.25 26.34 15.46
N ALA A 774 21.11 25.46 14.46
CA ALA A 774 20.68 25.84 13.11
C ALA A 774 19.14 25.89 12.98
N ARG A 775 18.41 25.17 13.83
CA ARG A 775 16.96 25.34 14.00
C ARG A 775 16.70 26.38 15.08
N VAL A 776 16.84 27.66 14.71
CA VAL A 776 16.41 28.79 15.54
C VAL A 776 15.00 28.51 16.06
N ARG A 777 14.81 28.53 17.38
CA ARG A 777 13.49 28.34 17.98
C ARG A 777 12.55 29.43 17.45
N PRO A 778 11.31 29.09 17.04
CA PRO A 778 10.25 30.09 17.04
C PRO A 778 10.18 30.66 18.47
N PHE A 779 10.36 31.98 18.60
CA PHE A 779 10.32 32.64 19.91
C PHE A 779 8.87 32.66 20.41
N ARG A 780 8.49 31.65 21.21
CA ARG A 780 7.13 31.41 21.77
C ARG A 780 6.04 31.49 20.73
#